data_AF-A0A6G0X0E4-F1
#
_entry.id   AF-A0A6G0X0E4-F1
#
_cell.length_a   1.000
_cell.length_b   1.000
_cell.length_c   1.000
_cell.angle_alpha   90.00
_cell.angle_beta   90.00
_cell.angle_gamma   90.00
#
_symmetry.space_group_name_H-M   'P 1'
#
loop_
_entity.id
_entity.type
_entity.pdbx_description
1 polymer ?
#
loop_
_entity_poly.entity_id
_entity_poly.type
_entity_poly.pdbx_seq_one_letter_code
_entity_poly.pdbx_strand_id
1 'polypeptide(L)'
;MSGFRLHAHDVLRDPTKDELYNGPKREKLPEAVQKMDVADTACTFCGVSYFVFAEVQELQERVKKYEKNCRTFTSWVQYQKTANVTMRSQMMQWNQGFQSAYAQACEKLKECDRMNAVQRSVIQSLELKLHEKDAEGAQKLNIIRVEYAVKMDGLEDQLKEKTRQLESLEQKLEQAFKDANIKLQAKETQWKQERATLEMQWATIKSSSDQEIQRLEGLAFQKEQELQASALHMHELEAQVERCNAARLDAVHAKEEMVAFVNSAQTKIEEAQRLQQLAEANVIQVKADAARAQANAEVERTETSHLHEEIARWKHQATGLEKSKALLLQERQELKQEVAQSDEKIKQVKNQVTLLQQKLDEQMRLIDSQAQAHKKALDTVKAEWAKDVANLKSLSANSLDSTKSECQAQMEALQDELRHLKLEVPHAQQSLVVATKKGEELEKALQEAKARCQSYMEELQAVKLSSHQAKSTIGALERKVQDLETQHKEAVTKLAQERADWDRKQTILDKNFTERNAKVHALEQEIAHLRQLPPREVVKEVVVHKAQSSNNDLDKEIERLNQQVAKKEEEIHLLQLTVHRECMERTSMLEKMRSAKILPDLITTGDNIPFNRNEVESDPSTDESRSGLASFYEKLRKKKPRAKKSAW
;
A
#
# COMPACT_ATOMS: atom_id res chain seq x y z
N MET A 1 26.06 58.37 -27.44
CA MET A 1 26.64 58.76 -28.74
C MET A 1 26.33 60.24 -28.94
N SER A 2 27.28 61.14 -28.68
CA SER A 2 27.07 62.61 -28.76
C SER A 2 27.75 63.15 -30.01
N GLY A 3 26.99 63.88 -30.83
CA GLY A 3 27.40 64.38 -32.14
C GLY A 3 28.43 65.50 -32.04
N PHE A 4 29.63 65.24 -32.59
CA PHE A 4 30.59 66.29 -32.92
C PHE A 4 30.21 66.90 -34.28
N ARG A 5 29.58 68.08 -34.27
CA ARG A 5 29.54 68.95 -35.46
C ARG A 5 30.79 69.82 -35.43
N LEU A 6 31.74 69.55 -36.32
CA LEU A 6 32.78 70.51 -36.67
C LEU A 6 32.10 71.70 -37.35
N HIS A 7 32.20 72.90 -36.76
CA HIS A 7 31.84 74.13 -37.44
C HIS A 7 32.79 74.31 -38.63
N ALA A 8 32.22 74.64 -39.79
CA ALA A 8 32.98 75.03 -40.96
C ALA A 8 33.76 76.31 -40.61
N HIS A 9 35.08 76.17 -40.45
CA HIS A 9 35.96 77.32 -40.39
C HIS A 9 36.01 77.95 -41.79
N ASP A 10 35.99 79.28 -41.79
CA ASP A 10 36.14 80.12 -42.96
C ASP A 10 37.28 79.61 -43.84
N VAL A 11 36.95 79.40 -45.11
CA VAL A 11 37.89 79.04 -46.16
C VAL A 11 39.05 80.02 -46.10
N LEU A 12 40.26 79.52 -45.79
CA LEU A 12 41.50 80.28 -45.93
C LEU A 12 41.54 80.75 -47.39
N ARG A 13 41.25 82.04 -47.59
CA ARG A 13 41.33 82.66 -48.91
C ARG A 13 42.81 82.84 -49.23
N ASP A 14 43.26 82.28 -50.34
CA ASP A 14 44.62 82.53 -50.84
C ASP A 14 44.83 84.05 -50.98
N PRO A 15 45.90 84.61 -50.40
CA PRO A 15 46.17 86.04 -50.50
C PRO A 15 46.32 86.40 -51.98
N THR A 16 45.68 87.49 -52.42
CA THR A 16 45.94 87.97 -53.78
C THR A 16 47.41 88.35 -53.93
N LYS A 17 47.97 88.25 -55.14
CA LYS A 17 49.40 88.53 -55.39
C LYS A 17 49.83 89.89 -54.82
N ASP A 18 48.93 90.88 -54.82
CA ASP A 18 49.17 92.18 -54.20
C ASP A 18 49.17 92.13 -52.66
N GLU A 19 48.22 91.40 -52.05
CA GLU A 19 48.20 91.13 -50.59
C GLU A 19 49.38 90.27 -50.13
N LEU A 20 50.01 89.51 -51.03
CA LEU A 20 51.19 88.67 -50.78
C LEU A 20 52.50 89.48 -50.75
N TYR A 21 52.58 90.59 -51.49
CA TYR A 21 53.73 91.50 -51.48
C TYR A 21 53.54 92.71 -50.56
N ASN A 22 52.30 93.18 -50.39
CA ASN A 22 51.97 94.41 -49.66
C ASN A 22 51.11 94.20 -48.40
N GLY A 23 50.70 92.96 -48.11
CA GLY A 23 49.80 92.63 -47.00
C GLY A 23 48.31 92.93 -47.29
N PRO A 24 47.37 92.31 -46.54
CA PRO A 24 45.95 92.65 -46.62
C PRO A 24 45.69 94.10 -46.19
N LYS A 25 44.78 94.78 -46.91
CA LYS A 25 44.40 96.17 -46.59
C LYS A 25 43.86 96.27 -45.16
N ARG A 26 44.28 97.31 -44.42
CA ARG A 26 44.04 97.49 -42.98
C ARG A 26 42.55 97.42 -42.59
N GLU A 27 41.65 97.83 -43.46
CA GLU A 27 40.19 97.78 -43.30
C GLU A 27 39.62 96.35 -43.14
N LYS A 28 40.39 95.32 -43.53
CA LYS A 28 39.99 93.90 -43.44
C LYS A 28 40.53 93.19 -42.19
N LEU A 29 41.20 93.91 -41.30
CA LEU A 29 41.82 93.32 -40.10
C LEU A 29 40.85 93.34 -38.90
N PRO A 30 41.02 92.50 -37.86
CA PRO A 30 40.22 92.60 -36.64
C PRO A 30 40.31 94.00 -36.01
N GLU A 31 39.20 94.52 -35.45
CA GLU A 31 39.11 95.91 -34.97
C GLU A 31 40.23 96.34 -34.01
N ALA A 32 40.79 95.41 -33.23
CA ALA A 32 41.91 95.67 -32.34
C ALA A 32 43.19 96.09 -33.09
N VAL A 33 43.45 95.51 -34.26
CA VAL A 33 44.64 95.76 -35.08
C VAL A 33 44.43 96.96 -36.01
N GLN A 34 43.18 97.23 -36.43
CA GLN A 34 42.86 98.44 -37.20
C GLN A 34 43.16 99.73 -36.42
N LYS A 35 43.10 99.68 -35.09
CA LYS A 35 43.32 100.83 -34.20
C LYS A 35 44.79 101.05 -33.84
N MET A 36 45.70 100.16 -34.23
CA MET A 36 47.14 100.24 -33.93
C MET A 36 47.95 100.84 -35.07
N ASP A 37 48.89 101.75 -34.79
CA ASP A 37 49.63 102.51 -35.80
C ASP A 37 50.35 101.60 -36.82
N VAL A 38 50.49 102.05 -38.08
CA VAL A 38 50.95 101.21 -39.20
C VAL A 38 52.34 100.59 -38.95
N ALA A 39 53.18 101.27 -38.16
CA ALA A 39 54.50 100.81 -37.77
C ALA A 39 54.52 99.65 -36.77
N ASP A 40 53.41 99.39 -36.05
CA ASP A 40 53.37 98.46 -34.90
C ASP A 40 52.64 97.14 -35.18
N THR A 41 52.32 96.84 -36.45
CA THR A 41 51.61 95.61 -36.84
C THR A 41 52.53 94.37 -36.98
N ALA A 42 53.84 94.54 -36.81
CA ALA A 42 54.82 93.48 -36.67
C ALA A 42 55.70 93.75 -35.45
N CYS A 43 56.04 92.72 -34.67
CA CYS A 43 56.94 92.90 -33.54
C CYS A 43 58.33 93.30 -34.04
N THR A 44 58.79 94.50 -33.67
CA THR A 44 60.08 95.06 -34.10
C THR A 44 61.31 94.30 -33.61
N PHE A 45 61.15 93.40 -32.63
CA PHE A 45 62.25 92.64 -32.06
C PHE A 45 62.48 91.28 -32.72
N CYS A 46 61.45 90.66 -33.30
CA CYS A 46 61.55 89.34 -33.94
C CYS A 46 60.99 89.26 -35.37
N GLY A 47 60.36 90.32 -35.88
CA GLY A 47 59.89 90.39 -37.27
C GLY A 47 58.71 89.48 -37.61
N VAL A 48 58.13 88.78 -36.64
CA VAL A 48 56.98 87.89 -36.87
C VAL A 48 55.70 88.73 -36.88
N SER A 49 54.90 88.62 -37.95
CA SER A 49 53.61 89.31 -38.03
C SER A 49 52.64 88.70 -37.02
N TYR A 50 51.82 89.54 -36.38
CA TYR A 50 50.82 89.09 -35.41
C TYR A 50 49.83 88.04 -36.00
N PHE A 51 49.74 87.94 -37.33
CA PHE A 51 48.96 86.90 -38.04
C PHE A 51 49.50 85.49 -37.82
N VAL A 52 50.82 85.29 -37.90
CA VAL A 52 51.44 83.98 -37.70
C VAL A 52 51.26 83.53 -36.25
N PHE A 53 51.28 84.48 -35.29
CA PHE A 53 51.09 84.17 -33.88
C PHE A 53 49.65 83.70 -33.56
N ALA A 54 48.63 84.32 -34.17
CA ALA A 54 47.24 83.92 -33.99
C ALA A 54 46.96 82.52 -34.57
N GLU A 55 47.47 82.22 -35.76
CA GLU A 55 47.33 80.89 -36.38
C GLU A 55 48.05 79.80 -35.57
N VAL A 56 49.25 80.11 -35.03
CA VAL A 56 49.99 79.19 -34.15
C VAL A 56 49.24 78.94 -32.84
N GLN A 57 48.59 79.96 -32.25
CA GLN A 57 47.77 79.75 -31.05
C GLN A 57 46.52 78.91 -31.34
N GLU A 58 45.82 79.15 -32.46
CA GLU A 58 44.65 78.34 -32.83
C GLU A 58 45.04 76.87 -33.08
N LEU A 59 46.19 76.64 -33.73
CA LEU A 59 46.77 75.31 -33.91
C LEU A 59 47.12 74.66 -32.56
N GLN A 60 47.72 75.40 -31.62
CA GLN A 60 48.01 74.88 -30.28
C GLN A 60 46.74 74.50 -29.50
N GLU A 61 45.68 75.30 -29.58
CA GLU A 61 44.39 74.96 -28.94
C GLU A 61 43.76 73.72 -29.58
N ARG A 62 43.85 73.60 -30.90
CA ARG A 62 43.33 72.46 -31.65
C ARG A 62 44.10 71.18 -31.31
N VAL A 63 45.44 71.25 -31.21
CA VAL A 63 46.29 70.13 -30.76
C VAL A 63 45.92 69.73 -29.33
N LYS A 64 45.80 70.67 -28.39
CA LYS A 64 45.36 70.38 -27.00
C LYS A 64 43.99 69.70 -26.95
N LYS A 65 43.05 70.11 -27.81
CA LYS A 65 41.73 69.50 -27.91
C LYS A 65 41.81 68.06 -28.44
N TYR A 66 42.62 67.81 -29.47
CA TYR A 66 42.85 66.46 -29.99
C TYR A 66 43.56 65.56 -28.97
N GLU A 67 44.58 66.06 -28.25
CA GLU A 67 45.23 65.33 -27.18
C GLU A 67 44.25 64.91 -26.08
N LYS A 68 43.37 65.82 -25.65
CA LYS A 68 42.32 65.52 -24.66
C LYS A 68 41.35 64.45 -25.16
N ASN A 69 40.95 64.52 -26.44
CA ASN A 69 40.09 63.52 -27.05
C ASN A 69 40.78 62.15 -27.16
N CYS A 70 42.06 62.11 -27.56
CA CYS A 70 42.87 60.90 -27.61
C CYS A 70 43.03 60.25 -26.24
N ARG A 71 43.27 61.04 -25.18
CA ARG A 71 43.33 60.54 -23.79
C ARG A 71 42.00 59.95 -23.34
N THR A 72 40.88 60.60 -23.68
CA THR A 72 39.53 60.12 -23.35
C THR A 72 39.21 58.82 -24.08
N PHE A 73 39.55 58.73 -25.36
CA PHE A 73 39.37 57.52 -26.16
C PHE A 73 40.24 56.38 -25.63
N THR A 74 41.50 56.64 -25.30
CA THR A 74 42.41 55.64 -24.72
C THR A 74 41.87 55.10 -23.39
N SER A 75 41.37 55.98 -22.53
CA SER A 75 40.74 55.60 -21.25
C SER A 75 39.48 54.74 -21.48
N TRP A 76 38.65 55.09 -22.46
CA TRP A 76 37.48 54.30 -22.83
C TRP A 76 37.85 52.91 -23.39
N VAL A 77 38.87 52.83 -24.25
CA VAL A 77 39.37 51.54 -24.77
C VAL A 77 39.91 50.66 -23.65
N GLN A 78 40.67 51.24 -22.69
CA GLN A 78 41.16 50.50 -21.53
C GLN A 78 40.02 50.00 -20.63
N TYR A 79 38.99 50.84 -20.41
CA TYR A 79 37.79 50.45 -19.69
C TYR A 79 37.07 49.29 -20.38
N GLN A 80 36.85 49.37 -21.69
CA GLN A 80 36.21 48.30 -22.48
C GLN A 80 37.03 47.00 -22.46
N LYS A 81 38.36 47.09 -22.55
CA LYS A 81 39.25 45.93 -22.44
C LYS A 81 39.09 45.25 -21.08
N THR A 82 39.04 46.02 -20.01
CA THR A 82 38.87 45.50 -18.64
C THR A 82 37.48 44.88 -18.43
N ALA A 83 36.43 45.53 -18.95
CA ALA A 83 35.06 45.01 -18.92
C ALA A 83 34.94 43.68 -19.69
N ASN A 84 35.57 43.57 -20.87
CA ASN A 84 35.56 42.34 -21.66
C ASN A 84 36.30 41.19 -20.95
N VAL A 85 37.46 41.47 -20.34
CA VAL A 85 38.19 40.48 -19.52
C VAL A 85 37.35 39.99 -18.34
N THR A 86 36.68 40.92 -17.64
CA THR A 86 35.81 40.58 -16.50
C THR A 86 34.64 39.70 -16.94
N MET A 87 33.99 40.04 -18.04
CA MET A 87 32.86 39.28 -18.59
C MET A 87 33.29 37.87 -19.04
N ARG A 88 34.46 37.73 -19.67
CA ARG A 88 35.04 36.41 -20.00
C ARG A 88 35.33 35.58 -18.75
N SER A 89 35.87 36.20 -17.70
CA SER A 89 36.10 35.52 -16.41
C SER A 89 34.80 35.03 -15.77
N GLN A 90 33.76 35.86 -15.77
CA GLN A 90 32.43 35.47 -15.25
C GLN A 90 31.82 34.33 -16.06
N MET A 91 31.95 34.37 -17.38
CA MET A 91 31.46 33.31 -18.26
C MET A 91 32.19 31.99 -18.05
N MET A 92 33.51 32.03 -17.81
CA MET A 92 34.28 30.84 -17.41
C MET A 92 33.84 30.28 -16.06
N GLN A 93 33.66 31.13 -15.04
CA GLN A 93 33.17 30.69 -13.73
C GLN A 93 31.79 30.06 -13.82
N TRP A 94 30.88 30.67 -14.58
CA TRP A 94 29.54 30.13 -14.78
C TRP A 94 29.58 28.77 -15.51
N ASN A 95 30.41 28.65 -16.56
CA ASN A 95 30.57 27.40 -17.28
C ASN A 95 31.17 26.29 -16.40
N GLN A 96 32.15 26.61 -15.55
CA GLN A 96 32.67 25.66 -14.55
C GLN A 96 31.62 25.26 -13.53
N GLY A 97 30.85 26.21 -13.00
CA GLY A 97 29.74 25.95 -12.08
C GLY A 97 28.68 25.04 -12.70
N PHE A 98 28.31 25.31 -13.95
CA PHE A 98 27.38 24.49 -14.71
C PHE A 98 27.90 23.07 -14.93
N GLN A 99 29.16 22.90 -15.38
CA GLN A 99 29.74 21.57 -15.57
C GLN A 99 29.84 20.79 -14.26
N SER A 100 30.19 21.45 -13.16
CA SER A 100 30.22 20.81 -11.83
C SER A 100 28.81 20.35 -11.39
N ALA A 101 27.80 21.20 -11.56
CA ALA A 101 26.43 20.85 -11.20
C ALA A 101 25.88 19.71 -12.07
N TYR A 102 26.18 19.74 -13.37
CA TYR A 102 25.82 18.69 -14.31
C TYR A 102 26.48 17.36 -13.95
N ALA A 103 27.78 17.35 -13.63
CA ALA A 103 28.49 16.15 -13.21
C ALA A 103 27.90 15.56 -11.91
N GLN A 104 27.56 16.40 -10.93
CA GLN A 104 26.90 15.96 -9.70
C GLN A 104 25.52 15.37 -9.96
N ALA A 105 24.73 15.97 -10.85
CA ALA A 105 23.41 15.46 -11.23
C ALA A 105 23.52 14.10 -11.94
N CYS A 106 24.47 13.95 -12.87
CA CYS A 106 24.73 12.66 -13.53
C CYS A 106 25.15 11.58 -12.53
N GLU A 107 25.99 11.91 -11.55
CA GLU A 107 26.42 10.92 -10.56
C GLU A 107 25.28 10.51 -9.62
N LYS A 108 24.42 11.45 -9.23
CA LYS A 108 23.20 11.15 -8.48
C LYS A 108 22.23 10.27 -9.28
N LEU A 109 22.10 10.50 -10.59
CA LEU A 109 21.27 9.67 -11.45
C LEU A 109 21.79 8.22 -11.49
N LYS A 110 23.10 8.03 -11.68
CA LYS A 110 23.73 6.70 -11.64
C LYS A 110 23.53 5.99 -10.30
N GLU A 111 23.62 6.72 -9.19
CA GLU A 111 23.38 6.12 -7.86
C GLU A 111 21.91 5.70 -7.69
N CYS A 112 20.95 6.51 -8.16
CA CYS A 112 19.54 6.11 -8.22
C CYS A 112 19.34 4.86 -9.09
N ASP A 113 19.98 4.78 -10.26
CA ASP A 113 19.89 3.60 -11.13
C ASP A 113 20.47 2.35 -10.45
N ARG A 114 21.58 2.50 -9.72
CA ARG A 114 22.19 1.42 -8.94
C ARG A 114 21.28 0.96 -7.80
N MET A 115 20.68 1.89 -7.06
CA MET A 115 19.70 1.58 -6.02
C MET A 115 18.47 0.87 -6.60
N ASN A 116 17.93 1.34 -7.72
CA ASN A 116 16.81 0.72 -8.40
C ASN A 116 17.14 -0.70 -8.88
N ALA A 117 18.34 -0.94 -9.39
CA ALA A 117 18.77 -2.28 -9.79
C ALA A 117 18.84 -3.25 -8.60
N VAL A 118 19.36 -2.79 -7.46
CA VAL A 118 19.39 -3.58 -6.22
C VAL A 118 17.97 -3.86 -5.72
N GLN A 119 17.09 -2.85 -5.69
CA GLN A 119 15.70 -3.04 -5.29
C GLN A 119 14.96 -4.03 -6.18
N ARG A 120 15.15 -3.97 -7.51
CA ARG A 120 14.57 -4.96 -8.44
C ARG A 120 15.05 -6.38 -8.13
N SER A 121 16.34 -6.56 -7.85
CA SER A 121 16.88 -7.87 -7.48
C SER A 121 16.28 -8.39 -6.16
N VAL A 122 16.08 -7.52 -5.17
CA VAL A 122 15.42 -7.88 -3.89
C VAL A 122 13.96 -8.28 -4.13
N ILE A 123 13.20 -7.49 -4.90
CA ILE A 123 11.81 -7.78 -5.25
C ILE A 123 11.73 -9.16 -5.93
N GLN A 124 12.58 -9.41 -6.92
CA GLN A 124 12.60 -10.68 -7.66
C GLN A 124 12.95 -11.89 -6.76
N SER A 125 13.84 -11.71 -5.77
CA SER A 125 14.13 -12.74 -4.77
C SER A 125 12.95 -12.99 -3.82
N LEU A 126 12.21 -11.95 -3.45
CA LEU A 126 11.02 -12.07 -2.61
C LEU A 126 9.87 -12.75 -3.36
N GLU A 127 9.66 -12.43 -4.64
CA GLU A 127 8.69 -13.10 -5.51
C GLU A 127 8.97 -14.60 -5.63
N LEU A 128 10.24 -14.99 -5.81
CA LEU A 128 10.63 -16.41 -5.82
C LEU A 128 10.31 -17.11 -4.50
N LYS A 129 10.67 -16.50 -3.36
CA LYS A 129 10.37 -17.07 -2.03
C LYS A 129 8.87 -17.17 -1.77
N LEU A 130 8.08 -16.21 -2.25
CA LEU A 130 6.63 -16.24 -2.15
C LEU A 130 6.07 -17.42 -2.96
N HIS A 131 6.53 -17.61 -4.20
CA HIS A 131 6.14 -18.74 -5.02
C HIS A 131 6.51 -20.10 -4.41
N GLU A 132 7.71 -20.22 -3.82
CA GLU A 132 8.11 -21.43 -3.09
C GLU A 132 7.18 -21.71 -1.90
N LYS A 133 6.80 -20.66 -1.15
CA LYS A 133 5.88 -20.79 -0.01
C LYS A 133 4.45 -21.13 -0.44
N ASP A 134 3.98 -20.57 -1.54
CA ASP A 134 2.68 -20.92 -2.13
C ASP A 134 2.66 -22.38 -2.59
N ALA A 135 3.76 -22.86 -3.20
CA ALA A 135 3.91 -24.26 -3.60
C ALA A 135 3.94 -25.21 -2.38
N GLU A 136 4.68 -24.86 -1.31
CA GLU A 136 4.66 -25.60 -0.05
C GLU A 136 3.25 -25.64 0.57
N GLY A 137 2.53 -24.51 0.55
CA GLY A 137 1.16 -24.41 1.03
C GLY A 137 0.20 -25.31 0.24
N ALA A 138 0.29 -25.25 -1.09
CA ALA A 138 -0.50 -26.11 -1.98
C ALA A 138 -0.20 -27.60 -1.77
N GLN A 139 1.08 -27.96 -1.57
CA GLN A 139 1.48 -29.33 -1.29
C GLN A 139 0.91 -29.83 0.05
N LYS A 140 0.98 -29.02 1.11
CA LYS A 140 0.39 -29.36 2.42
C LYS A 140 -1.13 -29.53 2.33
N LEU A 141 -1.82 -28.63 1.63
CA LEU A 141 -3.26 -28.75 1.39
C LEU A 141 -3.60 -30.03 0.62
N ASN A 142 -2.79 -30.41 -0.36
CA ASN A 142 -2.99 -31.65 -1.11
C ASN A 142 -2.78 -32.90 -0.24
N ILE A 143 -1.73 -32.94 0.58
CA ILE A 143 -1.50 -34.03 1.54
C ILE A 143 -2.69 -34.18 2.48
N ILE A 144 -3.15 -33.06 3.07
CA ILE A 144 -4.31 -33.05 3.95
C ILE A 144 -5.55 -33.57 3.23
N ARG A 145 -5.83 -33.10 2.00
CA ARG A 145 -6.97 -33.59 1.21
C ARG A 145 -6.91 -35.09 0.96
N VAL A 146 -5.74 -35.63 0.61
CA VAL A 146 -5.56 -37.07 0.39
C VAL A 146 -5.75 -37.85 1.69
N GLU A 147 -5.18 -37.40 2.81
CA GLU A 147 -5.37 -38.04 4.12
C GLU A 147 -6.84 -38.08 4.55
N TYR A 148 -7.57 -36.98 4.35
CA TYR A 148 -9.00 -36.95 4.64
C TYR A 148 -9.81 -37.81 3.69
N ALA A 149 -9.48 -37.85 2.39
CA ALA A 149 -10.14 -38.74 1.43
C ALA A 149 -9.97 -40.20 1.84
N VAL A 150 -8.76 -40.65 2.17
CA VAL A 150 -8.50 -42.02 2.63
C VAL A 150 -9.25 -42.34 3.93
N LYS A 151 -9.33 -41.40 4.87
CA LYS A 151 -10.13 -41.58 6.10
C LYS A 151 -11.62 -41.69 5.81
N MET A 152 -12.14 -40.88 4.88
CA MET A 152 -13.54 -40.93 4.47
C MET A 152 -13.87 -42.25 3.80
N ASP A 153 -13.04 -42.72 2.86
CA ASP A 153 -13.19 -44.03 2.22
C ASP A 153 -13.20 -45.16 3.26
N GLY A 154 -12.27 -45.10 4.24
CA GLY A 154 -12.23 -46.07 5.33
C GLY A 154 -13.47 -46.06 6.24
N LEU A 155 -14.07 -44.89 6.48
CA LEU A 155 -15.32 -44.76 7.23
C LEU A 155 -16.53 -45.24 6.42
N GLU A 156 -16.56 -44.95 5.12
CA GLU A 156 -17.62 -45.44 4.22
C GLU A 156 -17.61 -46.97 4.12
N ASP A 157 -16.44 -47.59 4.06
CA ASP A 157 -16.32 -49.04 4.04
C ASP A 157 -16.72 -49.67 5.38
N GLN A 158 -16.38 -49.03 6.51
CA GLN A 158 -16.89 -49.45 7.82
C GLN A 158 -18.41 -49.33 7.91
N LEU A 159 -18.99 -48.26 7.36
CA LEU A 159 -20.43 -48.06 7.31
C LEU A 159 -21.09 -49.18 6.49
N LYS A 160 -20.58 -49.47 5.28
CA LYS A 160 -21.09 -50.56 4.42
C LYS A 160 -21.03 -51.90 5.13
N GLU A 161 -19.94 -52.21 5.80
CA GLU A 161 -19.79 -53.45 6.57
C GLU A 161 -20.79 -53.53 7.74
N LYS A 162 -20.99 -52.43 8.46
CA LYS A 162 -21.98 -52.37 9.55
C LYS A 162 -23.42 -52.49 9.06
N THR A 163 -23.75 -51.86 7.93
CA THR A 163 -25.05 -52.02 7.27
C THR A 163 -25.27 -53.48 6.88
N ARG A 164 -24.28 -54.14 6.27
CA ARG A 164 -24.36 -55.56 5.92
C ARG A 164 -24.53 -56.47 7.15
N GLN A 165 -23.88 -56.14 8.26
CA GLN A 165 -24.06 -56.85 9.53
C GLN A 165 -25.48 -56.68 10.08
N LEU A 166 -26.04 -55.47 10.02
CA LEU A 166 -27.43 -55.20 10.42
C LEU A 166 -28.42 -55.97 9.53
N GLU A 167 -28.28 -55.92 8.21
CA GLU A 167 -29.11 -56.69 7.28
C GLU A 167 -29.06 -58.19 7.58
N SER A 168 -27.88 -58.74 7.89
CA SER A 168 -27.74 -60.14 8.28
C SER A 168 -28.45 -60.46 9.60
N LEU A 169 -28.42 -59.55 10.58
CA LEU A 169 -29.12 -59.73 11.85
C LEU A 169 -30.63 -59.61 11.69
N GLU A 170 -31.11 -58.67 10.86
CA GLU A 170 -32.52 -58.53 10.51
C GLU A 170 -33.05 -59.80 9.84
N GLN A 171 -32.31 -60.35 8.86
CA GLN A 171 -32.67 -61.62 8.23
C GLN A 171 -32.72 -62.78 9.23
N LYS A 172 -31.76 -62.85 10.17
CA LYS A 172 -31.76 -63.87 11.23
C LYS A 172 -32.94 -63.72 12.18
N LEU A 173 -33.29 -62.49 12.56
CA LEU A 173 -34.47 -62.20 13.40
C LEU A 173 -35.76 -62.57 12.67
N GLU A 174 -35.89 -62.18 11.40
CA GLU A 174 -37.06 -62.51 10.60
C GLU A 174 -37.22 -64.02 10.43
N GLN A 175 -36.13 -64.74 10.20
CA GLN A 175 -36.15 -66.20 10.17
C GLN A 175 -36.54 -66.80 11.52
N ALA A 176 -36.00 -66.29 12.63
CA ALA A 176 -36.37 -66.74 13.97
C ALA A 176 -37.85 -66.49 14.29
N PHE A 177 -38.42 -65.36 13.84
CA PHE A 177 -39.85 -65.09 13.96
C PHE A 177 -40.69 -66.04 13.11
N LYS A 178 -40.28 -66.33 11.87
CA LYS A 178 -40.94 -67.32 11.01
C LYS A 178 -40.94 -68.70 11.68
N ASP A 179 -39.80 -69.15 12.19
CA ASP A 179 -39.66 -70.44 12.87
C ASP A 179 -40.49 -70.50 14.17
N ALA A 180 -40.51 -69.41 14.96
CA ALA A 180 -41.34 -69.31 16.16
C ALA A 180 -42.82 -69.35 15.83
N ASN A 181 -43.24 -68.67 14.75
CA ASN A 181 -44.62 -68.67 14.29
C ASN A 181 -45.06 -70.06 13.79
N ILE A 182 -44.21 -70.77 13.06
CA ILE A 182 -44.46 -72.17 12.66
C ILE A 182 -44.63 -73.06 13.88
N LYS A 183 -43.76 -72.92 14.90
CA LYS A 183 -43.88 -73.69 16.16
C LYS A 183 -45.17 -73.35 16.92
N LEU A 184 -45.55 -72.07 16.97
CA LEU A 184 -46.79 -71.63 17.60
C LEU A 184 -48.00 -72.23 16.88
N GLN A 185 -48.05 -72.14 15.55
CA GLN A 185 -49.11 -72.75 14.75
C GLN A 185 -49.19 -74.26 14.94
N ALA A 186 -48.06 -74.97 14.97
CA ALA A 186 -48.01 -76.40 15.24
C ALA A 186 -48.52 -76.76 16.65
N LYS A 187 -48.24 -75.91 17.65
CA LYS A 187 -48.77 -76.09 19.01
C LYS A 187 -50.26 -75.78 19.09
N GLU A 188 -50.73 -74.78 18.35
CA GLU A 188 -52.15 -74.44 18.29
C GLU A 188 -52.96 -75.54 17.60
N THR A 189 -52.45 -76.14 16.52
CA THR A 189 -53.09 -77.29 15.87
C THR A 189 -53.07 -78.53 16.77
N GLN A 190 -51.95 -78.81 17.45
CA GLN A 190 -51.88 -79.88 18.46
C GLN A 190 -52.93 -79.69 19.55
N TRP A 191 -53.03 -78.48 20.12
CA TRP A 191 -54.00 -78.19 21.17
C TRP A 191 -55.45 -78.31 20.67
N LYS A 192 -55.74 -77.87 19.44
CA LYS A 192 -57.07 -78.07 18.82
C LYS A 192 -57.40 -79.55 18.64
N GLN A 193 -56.43 -80.38 18.26
CA GLN A 193 -56.61 -81.83 18.13
C GLN A 193 -56.82 -82.51 19.49
N GLU A 194 -56.02 -82.16 20.49
CA GLU A 194 -56.17 -82.67 21.86
C GLU A 194 -57.53 -82.28 22.45
N ARG A 195 -57.93 -81.02 22.27
CA ARG A 195 -59.24 -80.52 22.68
C ARG A 195 -60.38 -81.28 21.98
N ALA A 196 -60.33 -81.46 20.66
CA ALA A 196 -61.34 -82.22 19.93
C ALA A 196 -61.41 -83.68 20.40
N THR A 197 -60.26 -84.28 20.73
CA THR A 197 -60.18 -85.64 21.28
C THR A 197 -60.82 -85.73 22.66
N LEU A 198 -60.54 -84.75 23.54
CA LEU A 198 -61.15 -84.67 24.87
C LEU A 198 -62.66 -84.41 24.79
N GLU A 199 -63.10 -83.52 23.90
CA GLU A 199 -64.53 -83.26 23.64
C GLU A 199 -65.24 -84.53 23.15
N MET A 200 -64.61 -85.32 22.27
CA MET A 200 -65.14 -86.60 21.80
C MET A 200 -65.18 -87.67 22.91
N GLN A 201 -64.13 -87.76 23.72
CA GLN A 201 -64.09 -88.67 24.88
C GLN A 201 -65.17 -88.30 25.90
N TRP A 202 -65.34 -87.02 26.21
CA TRP A 202 -66.37 -86.54 27.11
C TRP A 202 -67.77 -86.81 26.56
N ALA A 203 -68.00 -86.60 25.26
CA ALA A 203 -69.28 -86.93 24.62
C ALA A 203 -69.61 -88.44 24.70
N THR A 204 -68.59 -89.29 24.57
CA THR A 204 -68.74 -90.75 24.68
C THR A 204 -69.05 -91.16 26.12
N ILE A 205 -68.30 -90.64 27.09
CA ILE A 205 -68.55 -90.88 28.52
C ILE A 205 -69.96 -90.40 28.89
N LYS A 206 -70.33 -89.19 28.47
CA LYS A 206 -71.66 -88.63 28.70
C LYS A 206 -72.76 -89.51 28.10
N SER A 207 -72.62 -89.92 26.84
CA SER A 207 -73.58 -90.84 26.22
C SER A 207 -73.68 -92.18 26.95
N SER A 208 -72.57 -92.73 27.46
CA SER A 208 -72.60 -93.98 28.23
C SER A 208 -73.25 -93.80 29.61
N SER A 209 -73.02 -92.64 30.24
CA SER A 209 -73.64 -92.28 31.51
C SER A 209 -75.15 -92.05 31.33
N ASP A 210 -75.57 -91.39 30.25
CA ASP A 210 -76.97 -91.15 29.93
C ASP A 210 -77.71 -92.49 29.66
N GLN A 211 -77.05 -93.43 28.97
CA GLN A 211 -77.57 -94.79 28.77
C GLN A 211 -77.70 -95.57 30.10
N GLU A 212 -76.72 -95.45 30.99
CA GLU A 212 -76.76 -96.10 32.30
C GLU A 212 -77.83 -95.48 33.21
N ILE A 213 -78.02 -94.15 33.15
CA ILE A 213 -79.12 -93.45 33.84
C ILE A 213 -80.45 -93.98 33.33
N GLN A 214 -80.67 -94.06 32.01
CA GLN A 214 -81.90 -94.64 31.44
C GLN A 214 -82.12 -96.10 31.85
N ARG A 215 -81.06 -96.90 31.93
CA ARG A 215 -81.12 -98.29 32.40
C ARG A 215 -81.56 -98.35 33.87
N LEU A 216 -80.97 -97.51 34.74
CA LEU A 216 -81.29 -97.44 36.16
C LEU A 216 -82.70 -96.92 36.40
N GLU A 217 -83.14 -95.90 35.65
CA GLU A 217 -84.51 -95.39 35.68
C GLU A 217 -85.52 -96.48 35.26
N GLY A 218 -85.23 -97.24 34.20
CA GLY A 218 -86.05 -98.38 33.79
C GLY A 218 -86.12 -99.50 34.84
N LEU A 219 -85.01 -99.78 35.51
CA LEU A 219 -84.94 -100.79 36.57
C LEU A 219 -85.69 -100.34 37.84
N ALA A 220 -85.60 -99.04 38.18
CA ALA A 220 -86.35 -98.44 39.27
C ALA A 220 -87.86 -98.50 39.01
N PHE A 221 -88.29 -98.19 37.78
CA PHE A 221 -89.69 -98.32 37.37
C PHE A 221 -90.22 -99.76 37.46
N GLN A 222 -89.42 -100.75 37.03
CA GLN A 222 -89.75 -102.17 37.21
C GLN A 222 -89.88 -102.56 38.69
N LYS A 223 -88.92 -102.13 39.53
CA LYS A 223 -88.95 -102.43 40.96
C LYS A 223 -90.14 -101.78 41.67
N GLU A 224 -90.56 -100.60 41.24
CA GLU A 224 -91.74 -99.93 41.75
C GLU A 224 -93.04 -100.64 41.35
N GLN A 225 -93.12 -101.18 40.13
CA GLN A 225 -94.23 -102.07 39.72
C GLN A 225 -94.26 -103.38 40.53
N GLU A 226 -93.11 -104.00 40.78
CA GLU A 226 -93.02 -105.21 41.63
C GLU A 226 -93.42 -104.93 43.08
N LEU A 227 -93.09 -103.74 43.61
CA LEU A 227 -93.49 -103.29 44.95
C LEU A 227 -94.99 -103.04 45.04
N GLN A 228 -95.59 -102.43 44.01
CA GLN A 228 -97.05 -102.26 43.92
C GLN A 228 -97.78 -103.61 43.82
N ALA A 229 -97.23 -104.57 43.07
CA ALA A 229 -97.77 -105.93 42.99
C ALA A 229 -97.64 -106.68 44.33
N SER A 230 -96.53 -106.51 45.05
CA SER A 230 -96.34 -107.09 46.38
C SER A 230 -97.23 -106.44 47.45
N ALA A 231 -97.50 -105.14 47.34
CA ALA A 231 -98.42 -104.43 48.23
C ALA A 231 -99.87 -104.91 48.06
N LEU A 232 -100.30 -105.20 46.82
CA LEU A 232 -101.60 -105.83 46.55
C LEU A 232 -101.70 -107.23 47.16
N HIS A 233 -100.63 -108.03 47.11
CA HIS A 233 -100.58 -109.36 47.72
C HIS A 233 -100.60 -109.33 49.26
N MET A 234 -99.94 -108.35 49.89
CA MET A 234 -100.04 -108.10 51.34
C MET A 234 -101.46 -107.72 51.78
N HIS A 235 -102.15 -106.90 50.98
CA HIS A 235 -103.52 -106.47 51.28
C HIS A 235 -104.54 -107.63 51.21
N GLU A 236 -104.29 -108.66 50.40
CA GLU A 236 -105.07 -109.91 50.34
C GLU A 236 -104.82 -110.81 51.57
N LEU A 237 -103.58 -110.86 52.08
CA LEU A 237 -103.22 -111.63 53.27
C LEU A 237 -103.76 -111.01 54.56
N GLU A 238 -103.78 -109.67 54.68
CA GLU A 238 -104.39 -108.97 55.82
C GLU A 238 -105.91 -109.20 55.90
N ALA A 239 -106.60 -109.26 54.75
CA ALA A 239 -108.03 -109.61 54.68
C ALA A 239 -108.34 -111.09 54.99
N GLN A 240 -107.33 -111.96 55.09
CA GLN A 240 -107.45 -113.38 55.42
C GLN A 240 -107.15 -113.65 56.91
N VAL A 241 -106.35 -112.80 57.56
CA VAL A 241 -106.06 -112.83 59.00
C VAL A 241 -107.22 -112.28 59.85
N GLU A 242 -107.95 -111.27 59.37
CA GLU A 242 -109.13 -110.74 60.07
C GLU A 242 -110.32 -111.73 60.11
N ARG A 243 -110.40 -112.66 59.15
CA ARG A 243 -111.46 -113.70 59.11
C ARG A 243 -111.22 -114.90 60.03
N CYS A 244 -109.99 -115.09 60.54
CA CYS A 244 -109.64 -116.22 61.41
C CYS A 244 -109.51 -115.87 62.91
N ASN A 245 -109.56 -114.57 63.28
CA ASN A 245 -109.38 -114.11 64.67
C ASN A 245 -110.68 -114.01 65.51
N ALA A 246 -111.85 -114.36 64.97
CA ALA A 246 -113.14 -114.28 65.69
C ALA A 246 -113.66 -115.61 66.29
N ALA A 247 -112.91 -116.72 66.19
CA ALA A 247 -113.36 -118.06 66.66
C ALA A 247 -112.41 -118.75 67.68
N ARG A 248 -111.45 -118.02 68.26
CA ARG A 248 -110.38 -118.58 69.12
C ARG A 248 -110.24 -117.85 70.46
N LEU A 249 -111.36 -117.52 71.11
CA LEU A 249 -111.34 -116.71 72.35
C LEU A 249 -112.46 -117.05 73.34
N ASP A 250 -112.84 -118.33 73.48
CA ASP A 250 -113.78 -118.76 74.53
C ASP A 250 -113.53 -120.19 75.09
N ALA A 251 -112.32 -120.71 74.97
CA ALA A 251 -111.95 -121.95 75.67
C ALA A 251 -110.46 -122.00 76.00
N VAL A 252 -110.19 -122.34 77.26
CA VAL A 252 -108.91 -122.82 77.82
C VAL A 252 -108.02 -121.76 78.48
N HIS A 253 -108.48 -121.14 79.58
CA HIS A 253 -107.65 -120.97 80.80
C HIS A 253 -108.48 -120.46 81.98
N ALA A 254 -108.99 -121.36 82.82
CA ALA A 254 -109.22 -121.14 84.27
C ALA A 254 -109.76 -122.42 84.92
N LYS A 255 -108.92 -123.44 85.10
CA LYS A 255 -109.23 -124.57 85.98
C LYS A 255 -107.95 -125.17 86.50
N GLU A 256 -107.41 -124.58 87.57
CA GLU A 256 -106.86 -125.28 88.73
C GLU A 256 -106.34 -124.28 89.75
N GLU A 257 -107.12 -124.10 90.82
CA GLU A 257 -106.62 -123.99 92.20
C GLU A 257 -107.83 -123.96 93.15
N MET A 258 -108.12 -125.10 93.81
CA MET A 258 -108.44 -125.19 95.24
C MET A 258 -108.90 -126.60 95.58
N VAL A 259 -107.91 -127.38 96.01
CA VAL A 259 -108.07 -128.54 96.86
C VAL A 259 -108.43 -128.06 98.26
N ALA A 260 -109.61 -128.46 98.75
CA ALA A 260 -109.83 -129.00 100.10
C ALA A 260 -111.33 -129.07 100.39
N PHE A 261 -111.96 -130.20 100.07
CA PHE A 261 -113.04 -130.71 100.91
C PHE A 261 -112.73 -132.16 101.24
N VAL A 262 -112.11 -132.27 102.40
CA VAL A 262 -111.77 -133.47 103.13
C VAL A 262 -113.03 -134.32 103.38
N ASN A 263 -112.89 -135.59 103.04
CA ASN A 263 -113.55 -136.76 103.62
C ASN A 263 -115.05 -136.96 103.40
N SER A 264 -115.39 -138.15 102.88
CA SER A 264 -115.94 -139.21 103.74
C SER A 264 -116.22 -140.50 102.96
N ALA A 265 -115.58 -141.60 103.39
CA ALA A 265 -115.99 -143.01 103.30
C ALA A 265 -115.88 -143.69 101.91
N GLN A 266 -115.37 -144.90 101.74
CA GLN A 266 -114.87 -145.90 102.67
C GLN A 266 -114.04 -146.90 101.86
N THR A 267 -112.88 -147.22 102.40
CA THR A 267 -112.07 -148.43 102.21
C THR A 267 -112.84 -149.69 101.79
N LYS A 268 -112.39 -150.30 100.69
CA LYS A 268 -112.08 -151.74 100.52
C LYS A 268 -111.93 -152.04 99.02
N ILE A 269 -110.68 -152.05 98.53
CA ILE A 269 -110.08 -152.84 97.43
C ILE A 269 -108.72 -152.17 97.18
N GLU A 270 -107.76 -152.37 98.08
CA GLU A 270 -106.52 -151.55 98.13
C GLU A 270 -105.21 -152.36 98.16
N GLU A 271 -105.20 -153.67 97.88
CA GLU A 271 -103.95 -154.46 98.00
C GLU A 271 -103.47 -155.22 96.75
N ALA A 272 -104.14 -155.07 95.59
CA ALA A 272 -103.69 -155.71 94.34
C ALA A 272 -103.17 -154.74 93.25
N GLN A 273 -103.43 -153.43 93.33
CA GLN A 273 -103.12 -152.45 92.26
C GLN A 273 -101.85 -151.62 92.49
N ARG A 274 -101.19 -151.76 93.66
CA ARG A 274 -100.05 -150.92 94.08
C ARG A 274 -98.73 -151.21 93.36
N LEU A 275 -98.63 -152.30 92.59
CA LEU A 275 -97.39 -152.69 91.87
C LEU A 275 -97.34 -152.24 90.38
N GLN A 276 -98.46 -151.80 89.78
CA GLN A 276 -98.50 -151.42 88.36
C GLN A 276 -98.26 -149.91 88.13
N GLN A 277 -98.68 -149.05 89.06
CA GLN A 277 -98.56 -147.59 88.93
C GLN A 277 -97.13 -147.06 89.10
N LEU A 278 -96.22 -147.81 89.74
CA LEU A 278 -94.83 -147.38 89.93
C LEU A 278 -93.99 -147.46 88.63
N ALA A 279 -94.40 -148.30 87.66
CA ALA A 279 -93.70 -148.46 86.38
C ALA A 279 -94.08 -147.39 85.35
N GLU A 280 -95.35 -146.95 85.32
CA GLU A 280 -95.82 -145.92 84.38
C GLU A 280 -95.31 -144.51 84.74
N ALA A 281 -95.15 -144.19 86.03
CA ALA A 281 -94.61 -142.91 86.48
C ALA A 281 -93.16 -142.68 86.03
N ASN A 282 -92.32 -143.72 86.05
CA ASN A 282 -90.92 -143.62 85.64
C ASN A 282 -90.74 -143.41 84.13
N VAL A 283 -91.64 -143.94 83.28
CA VAL A 283 -91.57 -143.76 81.82
C VAL A 283 -91.96 -142.35 81.39
N ILE A 284 -92.92 -141.73 82.08
CA ILE A 284 -93.34 -140.35 81.79
C ILE A 284 -92.25 -139.35 82.17
N GLN A 285 -91.57 -139.57 83.31
CA GLN A 285 -90.50 -138.69 83.76
C GLN A 285 -89.29 -138.72 82.81
N VAL A 286 -88.88 -139.91 82.35
CA VAL A 286 -87.79 -140.04 81.35
C VAL A 286 -88.15 -139.39 80.02
N LYS A 287 -89.41 -139.47 79.57
CA LYS A 287 -89.86 -138.78 78.34
C LYS A 287 -89.88 -137.25 78.49
N ALA A 288 -90.28 -136.74 79.65
CA ALA A 288 -90.24 -135.30 79.94
C ALA A 288 -88.79 -134.77 80.02
N ASP A 289 -87.87 -135.55 80.58
CA ASP A 289 -86.45 -135.22 80.65
C ASP A 289 -85.79 -135.23 79.26
N ALA A 290 -86.14 -136.21 78.42
CA ALA A 290 -85.68 -136.27 77.02
C ALA A 290 -86.21 -135.10 76.18
N ALA A 291 -87.47 -134.70 76.35
CA ALA A 291 -88.05 -133.54 75.66
C ALA A 291 -87.40 -132.22 76.08
N ARG A 292 -87.09 -132.05 77.37
CA ARG A 292 -86.34 -130.89 77.87
C ARG A 292 -84.91 -130.84 77.32
N ALA A 293 -84.22 -131.98 77.29
CA ALA A 293 -82.89 -132.07 76.69
C ALA A 293 -82.90 -131.73 75.19
N GLN A 294 -83.93 -132.17 74.46
CA GLN A 294 -84.08 -131.83 73.04
C GLN A 294 -84.37 -130.33 72.83
N ALA A 295 -85.26 -129.73 73.62
CA ALA A 295 -85.55 -128.30 73.56
C ALA A 295 -84.30 -127.45 73.88
N ASN A 296 -83.53 -127.83 74.91
CA ASN A 296 -82.26 -127.17 75.22
C ASN A 296 -81.25 -127.32 74.08
N ALA A 297 -81.14 -128.51 73.47
CA ALA A 297 -80.27 -128.71 72.33
C ALA A 297 -80.72 -127.91 71.09
N GLU A 298 -82.01 -127.68 70.90
CA GLU A 298 -82.53 -126.81 69.84
C GLU A 298 -82.23 -125.33 70.11
N VAL A 299 -82.36 -124.86 71.36
CA VAL A 299 -81.95 -123.50 71.76
C VAL A 299 -80.45 -123.30 71.51
N GLU A 300 -79.59 -124.22 71.98
CA GLU A 300 -78.14 -124.16 71.74
C GLU A 300 -77.80 -124.18 70.23
N ARG A 301 -78.54 -124.94 69.42
CA ARG A 301 -78.38 -124.91 67.95
C ARG A 301 -78.76 -123.56 67.35
N THR A 302 -79.83 -122.92 67.83
CA THR A 302 -80.21 -121.58 67.35
C THR A 302 -79.21 -120.51 67.79
N GLU A 303 -78.72 -120.56 69.03
CA GLU A 303 -77.70 -119.66 69.55
C GLU A 303 -76.37 -119.83 68.80
N THR A 304 -75.95 -121.07 68.57
CA THR A 304 -74.75 -121.34 67.77
C THR A 304 -74.92 -120.87 66.33
N SER A 305 -76.09 -121.05 65.69
CA SER A 305 -76.37 -120.51 64.35
C SER A 305 -76.29 -118.98 64.32
N HIS A 306 -76.88 -118.30 65.30
CA HIS A 306 -76.81 -116.84 65.42
C HIS A 306 -75.37 -116.34 65.58
N LEU A 307 -74.57 -117.00 66.44
CA LEU A 307 -73.15 -116.69 66.60
C LEU A 307 -72.36 -116.92 65.29
N HIS A 308 -72.69 -117.96 64.52
CA HIS A 308 -72.06 -118.18 63.20
C HIS A 308 -72.39 -117.06 62.20
N GLU A 309 -73.63 -116.56 62.19
CA GLU A 309 -74.04 -115.42 61.36
C GLU A 309 -73.35 -114.11 61.78
N GLU A 310 -73.21 -113.88 63.08
CA GLU A 310 -72.42 -112.74 63.60
C GLU A 310 -70.95 -112.84 63.21
N ILE A 311 -70.33 -114.02 63.37
CA ILE A 311 -68.95 -114.26 62.93
C ILE A 311 -68.81 -113.99 61.41
N ALA A 312 -69.79 -114.41 60.60
CA ALA A 312 -69.78 -114.14 59.16
C ALA A 312 -69.89 -112.64 58.86
N ARG A 313 -70.78 -111.91 59.54
CA ARG A 313 -70.90 -110.44 59.44
C ARG A 313 -69.60 -109.72 59.80
N TRP A 314 -68.99 -110.07 60.94
CA TRP A 314 -67.73 -109.48 61.37
C TRP A 314 -66.57 -109.80 60.42
N LYS A 315 -66.52 -111.02 59.85
CA LYS A 315 -65.54 -111.36 58.81
C LYS A 315 -65.73 -110.51 57.56
N HIS A 316 -66.95 -110.34 57.08
CA HIS A 316 -67.22 -109.47 55.92
C HIS A 316 -66.81 -108.03 56.19
N GLN A 317 -67.15 -107.48 57.35
CA GLN A 317 -66.76 -106.13 57.74
C GLN A 317 -65.23 -105.98 57.86
N ALA A 318 -64.54 -106.97 58.44
CA ALA A 318 -63.08 -106.99 58.52
C ALA A 318 -62.45 -106.99 57.11
N THR A 319 -62.94 -107.82 56.19
CA THR A 319 -62.45 -107.83 54.80
C THR A 319 -62.74 -106.52 54.07
N GLY A 320 -63.87 -105.87 54.36
CA GLY A 320 -64.20 -104.55 53.82
C GLY A 320 -63.21 -103.48 54.31
N LEU A 321 -62.91 -103.46 55.60
CA LEU A 321 -61.94 -102.54 56.20
C LEU A 321 -60.52 -102.79 55.69
N GLU A 322 -60.12 -104.05 55.46
CA GLU A 322 -58.84 -104.39 54.86
C GLU A 322 -58.70 -103.86 53.43
N LYS A 323 -59.76 -103.97 52.63
CA LYS A 323 -59.81 -103.37 51.28
C LYS A 323 -59.71 -101.84 51.33
N SER A 324 -60.47 -101.19 52.22
CA SER A 324 -60.39 -99.74 52.40
C SER A 324 -59.00 -99.29 52.87
N LYS A 325 -58.36 -100.04 53.78
CA LYS A 325 -56.98 -99.79 54.20
C LYS A 325 -55.99 -99.90 53.05
N ALA A 326 -56.15 -100.90 52.17
CA ALA A 326 -55.31 -101.07 51.00
C ALA A 326 -55.44 -99.89 50.02
N LEU A 327 -56.68 -99.44 49.75
CA LEU A 327 -56.94 -98.26 48.89
C LEU A 327 -56.33 -96.99 49.48
N LEU A 328 -56.52 -96.72 50.77
CA LEU A 328 -55.93 -95.55 51.43
C LEU A 328 -54.39 -95.58 51.42
N LEU A 329 -53.78 -96.76 51.50
CA LEU A 329 -52.33 -96.90 51.38
C LEU A 329 -51.85 -96.63 49.95
N GLN A 330 -52.62 -97.05 48.94
CA GLN A 330 -52.36 -96.74 47.54
C GLN A 330 -52.47 -95.23 47.27
N GLU A 331 -53.59 -94.59 47.66
CA GLU A 331 -53.79 -93.15 47.54
C GLU A 331 -52.66 -92.35 48.23
N ARG A 332 -52.24 -92.81 49.42
CA ARG A 332 -51.09 -92.21 50.12
C ARG A 332 -49.80 -92.34 49.33
N GLN A 333 -49.58 -93.44 48.60
CA GLN A 333 -48.40 -93.60 47.75
C GLN A 333 -48.46 -92.71 46.52
N GLU A 334 -49.63 -92.61 45.88
CA GLU A 334 -49.86 -91.72 44.73
C GLU A 334 -49.64 -90.25 45.12
N LEU A 335 -50.24 -89.79 46.22
CA LEU A 335 -50.03 -88.44 46.75
C LEU A 335 -48.56 -88.17 47.11
N LYS A 336 -47.84 -89.16 47.66
CA LYS A 336 -46.39 -89.02 47.90
C LYS A 336 -45.61 -88.83 46.61
N GLN A 337 -45.96 -89.54 45.54
CA GLN A 337 -45.33 -89.38 44.24
C GLN A 337 -45.65 -88.01 43.64
N GLU A 338 -46.89 -87.54 43.72
CA GLU A 338 -47.29 -86.21 43.25
C GLU A 338 -46.58 -85.08 43.99
N VAL A 339 -46.44 -85.19 45.32
CA VAL A 339 -45.66 -84.23 46.13
C VAL A 339 -44.20 -84.24 45.69
N ALA A 340 -43.58 -85.40 45.53
CA ALA A 340 -42.18 -85.49 45.08
C ALA A 340 -41.97 -84.89 43.68
N GLN A 341 -42.91 -85.12 42.75
CA GLN A 341 -42.87 -84.51 41.41
C GLN A 341 -43.04 -82.98 41.47
N SER A 342 -43.91 -82.50 42.36
CA SER A 342 -44.14 -81.07 42.56
C SER A 342 -42.92 -80.39 43.18
N ASP A 343 -42.27 -81.02 44.16
CA ASP A 343 -41.04 -80.53 44.78
C ASP A 343 -39.89 -80.42 43.75
N GLU A 344 -39.76 -81.40 42.87
CA GLU A 344 -38.76 -81.35 41.80
C GLU A 344 -39.05 -80.21 40.81
N LYS A 345 -40.32 -80.00 40.43
CA LYS A 345 -40.72 -78.84 39.61
C LYS A 345 -40.41 -77.51 40.32
N ILE A 346 -40.71 -77.39 41.62
CA ILE A 346 -40.39 -76.21 42.41
C ILE A 346 -38.88 -75.96 42.44
N LYS A 347 -38.08 -77.02 42.59
CA LYS A 347 -36.62 -76.93 42.57
C LYS A 347 -36.09 -76.46 41.21
N GLN A 348 -36.64 -76.97 40.11
CA GLN A 348 -36.30 -76.53 38.76
C GLN A 348 -36.64 -75.05 38.53
N VAL A 349 -37.84 -74.62 38.94
CA VAL A 349 -38.26 -73.21 38.84
C VAL A 349 -37.36 -72.31 39.70
N LYS A 350 -37.03 -72.71 40.93
CA LYS A 350 -36.09 -71.96 41.79
C LYS A 350 -34.73 -71.79 41.12
N ASN A 351 -34.18 -72.85 40.53
CA ASN A 351 -32.91 -72.78 39.80
C ASN A 351 -32.99 -71.83 38.60
N GLN A 352 -34.09 -71.86 37.84
CA GLN A 352 -34.30 -70.94 36.71
C GLN A 352 -34.39 -69.48 37.18
N VAL A 353 -35.13 -69.21 38.27
CA VAL A 353 -35.22 -67.87 38.87
C VAL A 353 -33.86 -67.38 39.33
N THR A 354 -33.07 -68.22 40.00
CA THR A 354 -31.70 -67.85 40.41
C THR A 354 -30.81 -67.53 39.20
N LEU A 355 -30.88 -68.32 38.12
CA LEU A 355 -30.11 -68.07 36.91
C LEU A 355 -30.54 -66.76 36.22
N LEU A 356 -31.85 -66.49 36.15
CA LEU A 356 -32.36 -65.24 35.58
C LEU A 356 -31.95 -64.03 36.42
N GLN A 357 -31.97 -64.15 37.76
CA GLN A 357 -31.51 -63.09 38.65
C GLN A 357 -30.01 -62.80 38.43
N GLN A 358 -29.17 -63.83 38.33
CA GLN A 358 -27.74 -63.65 38.04
C GLN A 358 -27.50 -62.97 36.68
N LYS A 359 -28.26 -63.34 35.66
CA LYS A 359 -28.19 -62.69 34.33
C LYS A 359 -28.62 -61.23 34.41
N LEU A 360 -29.67 -60.92 35.17
CA LEU A 360 -30.14 -59.55 35.36
C LEU A 360 -29.09 -58.69 36.09
N ASP A 361 -28.52 -59.22 37.17
CA ASP A 361 -27.48 -58.53 37.95
C ASP A 361 -26.24 -58.24 37.08
N GLU A 362 -25.84 -59.18 36.22
CA GLU A 362 -24.72 -58.99 35.29
C GLU A 362 -25.03 -57.94 34.22
N GLN A 363 -26.24 -57.96 33.64
CA GLN A 363 -26.67 -56.92 32.70
C GLN A 363 -26.71 -55.54 33.36
N MET A 364 -27.19 -55.44 34.60
CA MET A 364 -27.16 -54.19 35.36
C MET A 364 -25.73 -53.67 35.55
N ARG A 365 -24.78 -54.53 35.93
CA ARG A 365 -23.37 -54.14 36.05
C ARG A 365 -22.77 -53.68 34.74
N LEU A 366 -23.09 -54.35 33.63
CA LEU A 366 -22.62 -53.95 32.30
C LEU A 366 -23.18 -52.59 31.90
N ILE A 367 -24.47 -52.35 32.12
CA ILE A 367 -25.12 -51.06 31.86
C ILE A 367 -24.50 -49.96 32.72
N ASP A 368 -24.28 -50.19 34.02
CA ASP A 368 -23.65 -49.21 34.91
C ASP A 368 -22.21 -48.89 34.47
N SER A 369 -21.44 -49.90 34.09
CA SER A 369 -20.09 -49.72 33.55
C SER A 369 -20.09 -48.90 32.25
N GLN A 370 -21.02 -49.18 31.33
CA GLN A 370 -21.17 -48.42 30.09
C GLN A 370 -21.61 -46.98 30.36
N ALA A 371 -22.58 -46.77 31.26
CA ALA A 371 -23.03 -45.45 31.66
C ALA A 371 -21.89 -44.62 32.28
N GLN A 372 -21.04 -45.22 33.11
CA GLN A 372 -19.85 -44.57 33.65
C GLN A 372 -18.82 -44.23 32.56
N ALA A 373 -18.60 -45.13 31.59
CA ALA A 373 -17.71 -44.89 30.46
C ALA A 373 -18.21 -43.73 29.58
N HIS A 374 -19.50 -43.72 29.25
CA HIS A 374 -20.13 -42.63 28.50
C HIS A 374 -20.09 -41.30 29.27
N LYS A 375 -20.30 -41.32 30.59
CA LYS A 375 -20.17 -40.13 31.43
C LYS A 375 -18.74 -39.57 31.38
N LYS A 376 -17.72 -40.42 31.54
CA LYS A 376 -16.31 -40.00 31.42
C LYS A 376 -16.01 -39.42 30.04
N ALA A 377 -16.47 -40.06 28.97
CA ALA A 377 -16.29 -39.55 27.62
C ALA A 377 -16.95 -38.17 27.42
N LEU A 378 -18.17 -37.99 27.94
CA LEU A 378 -18.88 -36.70 27.90
C LEU A 378 -18.13 -35.61 28.68
N ASP A 379 -17.61 -35.94 29.86
CA ASP A 379 -16.85 -34.99 30.68
C ASP A 379 -15.52 -34.60 30.01
N THR A 380 -14.84 -35.53 29.33
CA THR A 380 -13.67 -35.23 28.49
C THR A 380 -14.02 -34.27 27.36
N VAL A 381 -15.09 -34.53 26.61
CA VAL A 381 -15.54 -33.64 25.51
C VAL A 381 -15.89 -32.26 26.04
N LYS A 382 -16.57 -32.16 27.19
CA LYS A 382 -16.87 -30.87 27.84
C LYS A 382 -15.60 -30.11 28.21
N ALA A 383 -14.57 -30.79 28.72
CA ALA A 383 -13.30 -30.17 29.07
C ALA A 383 -12.54 -29.68 27.82
N GLU A 384 -12.53 -30.47 26.74
CA GLU A 384 -11.95 -30.07 25.44
C GLU A 384 -12.68 -28.85 24.85
N TRP A 385 -14.01 -28.87 24.84
CA TRP A 385 -14.81 -27.73 24.40
C TRP A 385 -14.55 -26.47 25.24
N ALA A 386 -14.45 -26.60 26.56
CA ALA A 386 -14.13 -25.47 27.44
C ALA A 386 -12.74 -24.89 27.12
N LYS A 387 -11.76 -25.77 26.83
CA LYS A 387 -10.41 -25.37 26.42
C LYS A 387 -10.43 -24.65 25.07
N ASP A 388 -11.16 -25.16 24.07
CA ASP A 388 -11.26 -24.54 22.75
C ASP A 388 -11.96 -23.19 22.81
N VAL A 389 -13.03 -23.06 23.60
CA VAL A 389 -13.69 -21.77 23.85
C VAL A 389 -12.74 -20.78 24.52
N ALA A 390 -11.94 -21.21 25.50
CA ALA A 390 -10.95 -20.36 26.13
C ALA A 390 -9.84 -19.92 25.15
N ASN A 391 -9.36 -20.83 24.31
CA ASN A 391 -8.38 -20.55 23.26
C ASN A 391 -8.91 -19.54 22.24
N LEU A 392 -10.16 -19.74 21.77
CA LEU A 392 -10.81 -18.82 20.84
C LEU A 392 -11.00 -17.41 21.45
N LYS A 393 -11.41 -17.33 22.71
CA LYS A 393 -11.50 -16.04 23.43
C LYS A 393 -10.15 -15.35 23.52
N SER A 394 -9.08 -16.09 23.84
CA SER A 394 -7.72 -15.54 23.91
C SER A 394 -7.20 -15.08 22.55
N LEU A 395 -7.38 -15.88 21.49
CA LEU A 395 -6.99 -15.50 20.13
C LEU A 395 -7.73 -14.25 19.66
N SER A 396 -9.04 -14.18 19.91
CA SER A 396 -9.86 -13.00 19.59
C SER A 396 -9.38 -11.75 20.33
N ALA A 397 -9.12 -11.86 21.64
CA ALA A 397 -8.59 -10.75 22.43
C ALA A 397 -7.22 -10.29 21.91
N ASN A 398 -6.29 -11.21 21.66
CA ASN A 398 -4.96 -10.88 21.13
C ASN A 398 -5.04 -10.23 19.74
N SER A 399 -5.93 -10.70 18.87
CA SER A 399 -6.15 -10.11 17.55
C SER A 399 -6.72 -8.69 17.65
N LEU A 400 -7.67 -8.46 18.56
CA LEU A 400 -8.23 -7.13 18.82
C LEU A 400 -7.17 -6.18 19.38
N ASP A 401 -6.31 -6.64 20.30
CA ASP A 401 -5.24 -5.81 20.85
C ASP A 401 -4.17 -5.49 19.81
N SER A 402 -3.78 -6.46 18.96
CA SER A 402 -2.82 -6.23 17.87
C SER A 402 -3.36 -5.20 16.88
N THR A 403 -4.59 -5.39 16.39
CA THR A 403 -5.23 -4.46 15.44
C THR A 403 -5.42 -3.08 16.04
N LYS A 404 -5.79 -2.98 17.33
CA LYS A 404 -5.86 -1.71 18.04
C LYS A 404 -4.51 -1.01 18.10
N SER A 405 -3.43 -1.74 18.41
CA SER A 405 -2.07 -1.18 18.46
C SER A 405 -1.60 -0.71 17.08
N GLU A 406 -1.89 -1.47 16.02
CA GLU A 406 -1.56 -1.09 14.63
C GLU A 406 -2.32 0.16 14.18
N CYS A 407 -3.63 0.22 14.42
CA CYS A 407 -4.45 1.39 14.14
C CYS A 407 -3.93 2.62 14.90
N GLN A 408 -3.54 2.44 16.17
CA GLN A 408 -3.01 3.52 16.98
C GLN A 408 -1.67 4.04 16.44
N ALA A 409 -0.75 3.13 16.05
CA ALA A 409 0.51 3.52 15.42
C ALA A 409 0.30 4.25 14.08
N GLN A 410 -0.67 3.82 13.26
CA GLN A 410 -1.03 4.52 12.03
C GLN A 410 -1.62 5.91 12.29
N MET A 411 -2.47 6.06 13.30
CA MET A 411 -2.99 7.37 13.69
C MET A 411 -1.86 8.30 14.15
N GLU A 412 -0.91 7.80 14.95
CA GLU A 412 0.24 8.59 15.39
C GLU A 412 1.11 9.02 14.20
N ALA A 413 1.41 8.11 13.26
CA ALA A 413 2.15 8.42 12.05
C ALA A 413 1.45 9.49 11.19
N LEU A 414 0.14 9.35 10.97
CA LEU A 414 -0.65 10.34 10.21
C LEU A 414 -0.73 11.69 10.93
N GLN A 415 -0.80 11.69 12.27
CA GLN A 415 -0.76 12.93 13.05
C GLN A 415 0.59 13.63 12.91
N ASP A 416 1.69 12.90 12.91
CA ASP A 416 3.03 13.45 12.71
C ASP A 416 3.22 13.98 11.29
N GLU A 417 2.72 13.27 10.27
CA GLU A 417 2.72 13.73 8.89
C GLU A 417 1.87 15.01 8.73
N LEU A 418 0.70 15.08 9.36
CA LEU A 418 -0.13 16.29 9.41
C LEU A 418 0.60 17.46 10.09
N ARG A 419 1.35 17.20 11.18
CA ARG A 419 2.18 18.23 11.84
C ARG A 419 3.29 18.71 10.92
N HIS A 420 3.95 17.80 10.19
CA HIS A 420 4.99 18.14 9.22
C HIS A 420 4.44 19.01 8.09
N LEU A 421 3.32 18.59 7.48
CA LEU A 421 2.66 19.33 6.41
C LEU A 421 2.19 20.72 6.88
N LYS A 422 1.70 20.85 8.12
CA LYS A 422 1.35 22.15 8.70
C LYS A 422 2.54 23.11 8.83
N LEU A 423 3.77 22.60 8.91
CA LEU A 423 4.99 23.42 8.92
C LEU A 423 5.50 23.71 7.50
N GLU A 424 5.40 22.75 6.58
CA GLU A 424 5.87 22.90 5.20
C GLU A 424 4.99 23.77 4.33
N VAL A 425 3.65 23.69 4.48
CA VAL A 425 2.71 24.48 3.66
C VAL A 425 2.97 25.99 3.78
N PRO A 426 3.12 26.58 4.99
CA PRO A 426 3.50 27.98 5.12
C PRO A 426 4.86 28.31 4.48
N HIS A 427 5.83 27.39 4.57
CA HIS A 427 7.15 27.60 3.97
C HIS A 427 7.11 27.59 2.44
N ALA A 428 6.32 26.69 1.85
CA ALA A 428 6.08 26.63 0.42
C ALA A 428 5.31 27.86 -0.06
N GLN A 429 4.28 28.31 0.69
CA GLN A 429 3.56 29.54 0.40
C GLN A 429 4.49 30.76 0.44
N GLN A 430 5.37 30.86 1.43
CA GLN A 430 6.34 31.95 1.53
C GLN A 430 7.35 31.92 0.37
N SER A 431 7.81 30.73 -0.02
CA SER A 431 8.69 30.55 -1.18
C SER A 431 8.01 30.93 -2.49
N LEU A 432 6.72 30.62 -2.63
CA LEU A 432 5.90 31.04 -3.77
C LEU A 432 5.78 32.56 -3.82
N VAL A 433 5.47 33.23 -2.71
CA VAL A 433 5.41 34.70 -2.64
C VAL A 433 6.75 35.33 -3.08
N VAL A 434 7.88 34.79 -2.63
CA VAL A 434 9.21 35.26 -3.04
C VAL A 434 9.44 35.03 -4.54
N ALA A 435 9.04 33.88 -5.08
CA ALA A 435 9.16 33.57 -6.50
C ALA A 435 8.30 34.50 -7.37
N THR A 436 7.04 34.75 -6.97
CA THR A 436 6.14 35.68 -7.65
C THR A 436 6.72 37.09 -7.69
N LYS A 437 7.23 37.59 -6.54
CA LYS A 437 7.86 38.91 -6.48
C LYS A 437 9.09 39.02 -7.38
N LYS A 438 9.93 37.98 -7.42
CA LYS A 438 11.06 37.94 -8.36
C LYS A 438 10.60 37.94 -9.83
N GLY A 439 9.50 37.26 -10.13
CA GLY A 439 8.87 37.29 -11.45
C GLY A 439 8.46 38.71 -11.85
N GLU A 440 7.76 39.41 -10.96
CA GLU A 440 7.36 40.82 -11.16
C GLU A 440 8.57 41.74 -11.36
N GLU A 441 9.64 41.57 -10.57
CA GLU A 441 10.89 42.33 -10.71
C GLU A 441 11.57 42.08 -12.06
N LEU A 442 11.63 40.83 -12.52
CA LEU A 442 12.17 40.47 -13.83
C LEU A 442 11.32 41.02 -14.98
N GLU A 443 10.01 40.97 -14.85
CA GLU A 443 9.10 41.52 -15.87
C GLU A 443 9.23 43.04 -15.96
N LYS A 444 9.35 43.74 -14.83
CA LYS A 444 9.65 45.17 -14.81
C LYS A 444 10.99 45.48 -15.48
N ALA A 445 12.05 44.73 -15.14
CA ALA A 445 13.36 44.89 -15.74
C ALA A 445 13.33 44.64 -17.27
N LEU A 446 12.53 43.67 -17.73
CA LEU A 446 12.32 43.41 -19.14
C LEU A 446 11.63 44.58 -19.84
N GLN A 447 10.60 45.19 -19.24
CA GLN A 447 9.95 46.35 -19.83
C GLN A 447 10.86 47.58 -19.87
N GLU A 448 11.65 47.82 -18.84
CA GLU A 448 12.68 48.87 -18.84
C GLU A 448 13.75 48.61 -19.93
N ALA A 449 14.12 47.35 -20.17
CA ALA A 449 15.03 47.00 -21.26
C ALA A 449 14.39 47.25 -22.64
N LYS A 450 13.12 46.88 -22.84
CA LYS A 450 12.39 47.16 -24.09
C LYS A 450 12.27 48.67 -24.35
N ALA A 451 11.91 49.45 -23.33
CA ALA A 451 11.82 50.90 -23.44
C ALA A 451 13.18 51.53 -23.83
N ARG A 452 14.28 51.06 -23.22
CA ARG A 452 15.64 51.49 -23.60
C ARG A 452 15.99 51.11 -25.04
N CYS A 453 15.67 49.89 -25.47
CA CYS A 453 15.88 49.47 -26.86
C CYS A 453 15.08 50.33 -27.84
N GLN A 454 13.84 50.67 -27.50
CA GLN A 454 13.00 51.56 -28.31
C GLN A 454 13.61 52.96 -28.41
N SER A 455 14.05 53.54 -27.29
CA SER A 455 14.74 54.83 -27.29
C SER A 455 16.02 54.80 -28.15
N TYR A 456 16.82 53.73 -28.09
CA TYR A 456 18.00 53.59 -28.97
C TYR A 456 17.62 53.46 -30.45
N MET A 457 16.50 52.81 -30.77
CA MET A 457 16.00 52.74 -32.15
C MET A 457 15.55 54.12 -32.66
N GLU A 458 14.90 54.92 -31.82
CA GLU A 458 14.52 56.31 -32.14
C GLU A 458 15.76 57.21 -32.32
N GLU A 459 16.75 57.11 -31.43
CA GLU A 459 18.04 57.81 -31.57
C GLU A 459 18.76 57.41 -32.86
N LEU A 460 18.78 56.11 -33.20
CA LEU A 460 19.39 55.61 -34.42
C LEU A 460 18.67 56.16 -35.66
N GLN A 461 17.34 56.25 -35.65
CA GLN A 461 16.57 56.86 -36.73
C GLN A 461 16.86 58.36 -36.86
N ALA A 462 16.95 59.08 -35.74
CA ALA A 462 17.31 60.51 -35.73
C ALA A 462 18.73 60.73 -36.29
N VAL A 463 19.70 59.89 -35.91
CA VAL A 463 21.07 59.94 -36.45
C VAL A 463 21.09 59.61 -37.95
N LYS A 464 20.32 58.62 -38.41
CA LYS A 464 20.19 58.31 -39.84
C LYS A 464 19.63 59.48 -40.63
N LEU A 465 18.58 60.14 -40.14
CA LEU A 465 18.00 61.32 -40.76
C LEU A 465 19.00 62.50 -40.80
N SER A 466 19.70 62.74 -39.69
CA SER A 466 20.77 63.75 -39.63
C SER A 466 21.93 63.42 -40.58
N SER A 467 22.29 62.14 -40.74
CA SER A 467 23.31 61.68 -41.68
C SER A 467 22.88 61.90 -43.13
N HIS A 468 21.61 61.63 -43.46
CA HIS A 468 21.06 61.93 -44.78
C HIS A 468 21.07 63.45 -45.07
N GLN A 469 20.70 64.28 -44.10
CA GLN A 469 20.82 65.74 -44.22
C GLN A 469 22.27 66.20 -44.41
N ALA A 470 23.21 65.61 -43.67
CA ALA A 470 24.64 65.89 -43.81
C ALA A 470 25.18 65.48 -45.20
N LYS A 471 24.80 64.31 -45.70
CA LYS A 471 25.16 63.86 -47.06
C LYS A 471 24.59 64.78 -48.14
N SER A 472 23.34 65.23 -47.96
CA SER A 472 22.70 66.16 -48.89
C SER A 472 23.40 67.53 -48.92
N THR A 473 23.81 68.04 -47.76
CA THR A 473 24.58 69.29 -47.64
C THR A 473 26.00 69.15 -48.20
N ILE A 474 26.67 68.02 -47.95
CA ILE A 474 27.97 67.69 -48.58
C ILE A 474 27.82 67.66 -50.11
N GLY A 475 26.83 66.95 -50.65
CA GLY A 475 26.59 66.92 -52.10
C GLY A 475 26.17 68.27 -52.71
N ALA A 476 25.66 69.21 -51.91
CA ALA A 476 25.44 70.59 -52.35
C ALA A 476 26.75 71.40 -52.37
N LEU A 477 27.62 71.20 -51.37
CA LEU A 477 28.95 71.82 -51.30
C LEU A 477 29.88 71.29 -52.40
N GLU A 478 29.87 69.99 -52.67
CA GLU A 478 30.65 69.37 -53.77
C GLU A 478 30.27 69.95 -55.13
N ARG A 479 28.97 70.13 -55.40
CA ARG A 479 28.50 70.82 -56.62
C ARG A 479 29.00 72.26 -56.69
N LYS A 480 28.96 72.98 -55.56
CA LYS A 480 29.44 74.37 -55.49
C LYS A 480 30.95 74.48 -55.69
N VAL A 481 31.72 73.51 -55.21
CA VAL A 481 33.17 73.42 -55.48
C VAL A 481 33.43 73.13 -56.96
N GLN A 482 32.69 72.20 -57.58
CA GLN A 482 32.79 71.97 -59.03
C GLN A 482 32.44 73.21 -59.85
N ASP A 483 31.41 73.96 -59.48
CA ASP A 483 31.05 75.22 -60.14
C ASP A 483 32.15 76.29 -59.96
N LEU A 484 32.81 76.34 -58.82
CA LEU A 484 33.95 77.24 -58.60
C LEU A 484 35.19 76.80 -59.38
N GLU A 485 35.44 75.49 -59.51
CA GLU A 485 36.52 74.95 -60.33
C GLU A 485 36.32 75.20 -61.82
N THR A 486 35.09 75.11 -62.32
CA THR A 486 34.76 75.44 -63.71
C THR A 486 34.92 76.94 -63.95
N GLN A 487 34.43 77.79 -63.04
CA GLN A 487 34.66 79.24 -63.10
C GLN A 487 36.14 79.61 -63.05
N HIS A 488 36.94 78.94 -62.21
CA HIS A 488 38.39 79.13 -62.15
C HIS A 488 39.05 78.73 -63.48
N LYS A 489 38.67 77.58 -64.06
CA LYS A 489 39.16 77.16 -65.39
C LYS A 489 38.82 78.18 -66.47
N GLU A 490 37.61 78.73 -66.47
CA GLU A 490 37.18 79.79 -67.40
C GLU A 490 37.96 81.10 -67.19
N ALA A 491 38.27 81.46 -65.94
CA ALA A 491 39.07 82.63 -65.64
C ALA A 491 40.53 82.46 -66.11
N VAL A 492 41.10 81.26 -65.93
CA VAL A 492 42.45 80.92 -66.41
C VAL A 492 42.52 80.93 -67.94
N THR A 493 41.52 80.41 -68.65
CA THR A 493 41.48 80.50 -70.12
C THR A 493 41.31 81.94 -70.59
N LYS A 494 40.47 82.75 -69.94
CA LYS A 494 40.39 84.21 -70.23
C LYS A 494 41.72 84.93 -70.02
N LEU A 495 42.43 84.64 -68.92
CA LEU A 495 43.76 85.18 -68.65
C LEU A 495 44.80 84.74 -69.69
N ALA A 496 44.76 83.48 -70.13
CA ALA A 496 45.64 82.99 -71.19
C ALA A 496 45.34 83.68 -72.54
N GLN A 497 44.07 83.98 -72.81
CA GLN A 497 43.64 84.66 -74.01
C GLN A 497 44.04 86.15 -74.02
N GLU A 498 43.84 86.85 -72.90
CA GLU A 498 44.37 88.20 -72.66
C GLU A 498 45.89 88.25 -72.83
N ARG A 499 46.61 87.25 -72.32
CA ARG A 499 48.07 87.16 -72.44
C ARG A 499 48.52 86.93 -73.88
N ALA A 500 47.82 86.07 -74.62
CA ALA A 500 48.06 85.88 -76.05
C ALA A 500 47.77 87.17 -76.87
N ASP A 501 46.75 87.93 -76.48
CA ASP A 501 46.44 89.22 -77.12
C ASP A 501 47.47 90.30 -76.79
N TRP A 502 48.04 90.29 -75.58
CA TRP A 502 49.20 91.10 -75.22
C TRP A 502 50.44 90.72 -76.02
N ASP A 503 50.75 89.43 -76.16
CA ASP A 503 51.88 88.97 -76.98
C ASP A 503 51.71 89.38 -78.46
N ARG A 504 50.47 89.32 -79.00
CA ARG A 504 50.17 89.85 -80.34
C ARG A 504 50.42 91.36 -80.44
N LYS A 505 49.98 92.15 -79.44
CA LYS A 505 50.26 93.60 -79.39
C LYS A 505 51.75 93.89 -79.28
N GLN A 506 52.49 93.13 -78.47
CA GLN A 506 53.95 93.22 -78.35
C GLN A 506 54.63 92.95 -79.70
N THR A 507 54.20 91.90 -80.40
CA THR A 507 54.72 91.55 -81.73
C THR A 507 54.45 92.65 -82.78
N ILE A 508 53.30 93.33 -82.69
CA ILE A 508 52.96 94.47 -83.55
C ILE A 508 53.81 95.70 -83.21
N LEU A 509 54.06 95.96 -81.93
CA LEU A 509 54.95 97.04 -81.49
C LEU A 509 56.40 96.80 -81.91
N ASP A 510 56.89 95.55 -81.80
CA ASP A 510 58.22 95.16 -82.27
C ASP A 510 58.35 95.31 -83.79
N LYS A 511 57.32 94.95 -84.56
CA LYS A 511 57.28 95.22 -86.01
C LYS A 511 57.37 96.71 -86.33
N ASN A 512 56.61 97.56 -85.64
CA ASN A 512 56.65 99.02 -85.82
C ASN A 512 57.99 99.64 -85.38
N PHE A 513 58.68 99.02 -84.41
CA PHE A 513 60.03 99.40 -84.00
C PHE A 513 61.07 99.01 -85.07
N THR A 514 60.96 97.82 -85.66
CA THR A 514 61.84 97.38 -86.75
C THR A 514 61.69 98.22 -88.03
N GLU A 515 60.49 98.68 -88.37
CA GLU A 515 60.27 99.58 -89.51
C GLU A 515 60.85 100.99 -89.30
N ARG A 516 60.87 101.49 -88.05
CA ARG A 516 61.55 102.76 -87.71
C ARG A 516 63.07 102.61 -87.71
N ASN A 517 63.60 101.49 -87.22
CA ASN A 517 65.02 101.19 -87.29
C ASN A 517 65.53 101.01 -88.73
N ALA A 518 64.73 100.45 -89.64
CA ALA A 518 65.09 100.35 -91.06
C ALA A 518 65.24 101.73 -91.75
N LYS A 519 64.49 102.76 -91.30
CA LYS A 519 64.61 104.14 -91.81
C LYS A 519 65.80 104.91 -91.22
N VAL A 520 66.24 104.55 -90.00
CA VAL A 520 67.48 105.09 -89.40
C VAL A 520 68.71 104.43 -90.04
N HIS A 521 68.63 103.13 -90.32
CA HIS A 521 69.73 102.38 -90.95
C HIS A 521 70.02 102.80 -92.40
N ALA A 522 69.04 103.34 -93.12
CA ALA A 522 69.22 103.91 -94.46
C ALA A 522 69.93 105.28 -94.46
N LEU A 523 69.89 106.03 -93.35
CA LEU A 523 70.62 107.29 -93.17
C LEU A 523 72.03 107.06 -92.57
N GLU A 524 72.24 105.93 -91.89
CA GLU A 524 73.56 105.54 -91.35
C GLU A 524 74.46 104.84 -92.39
N GLN A 525 73.90 104.32 -93.49
CA GLN A 525 74.67 103.71 -94.59
C GLN A 525 75.41 104.70 -95.49
N GLU A 526 75.15 106.01 -95.37
CA GLU A 526 75.86 107.06 -96.12
C GLU A 526 77.12 107.59 -95.40
N ILE A 527 77.40 107.17 -94.15
CA ILE A 527 78.49 107.71 -93.30
C ILE A 527 79.60 106.70 -92.94
N ALA A 528 79.53 105.43 -93.35
CA ALA A 528 80.54 104.44 -92.93
C ALA A 528 81.08 103.52 -94.06
N HIS A 529 81.64 104.10 -95.13
CA HIS A 529 82.45 103.37 -96.12
C HIS A 529 83.90 103.06 -95.64
N LEU A 530 84.21 102.95 -94.34
CA LEU A 530 85.57 102.61 -93.89
C LEU A 530 85.61 101.99 -92.47
N ARG A 531 85.56 100.65 -92.34
CA ARG A 531 86.44 99.79 -91.47
C ARG A 531 85.91 98.35 -91.29
N GLN A 532 86.82 97.46 -90.90
CA GLN A 532 86.91 96.03 -91.20
C GLN A 532 86.36 95.08 -90.09
N LEU A 533 85.92 93.88 -90.54
CA LEU A 533 86.11 92.53 -89.94
C LEU A 533 85.43 92.17 -88.58
N PRO A 534 85.20 90.86 -88.30
CA PRO A 534 83.95 90.31 -87.75
C PRO A 534 84.19 89.55 -86.40
N PRO A 535 83.43 88.52 -85.97
CA PRO A 535 81.99 88.35 -85.71
C PRO A 535 81.70 87.75 -84.30
N ARG A 536 80.42 87.34 -84.11
CA ARG A 536 79.95 86.13 -83.38
C ARG A 536 79.74 86.22 -81.87
N GLU A 537 78.74 85.58 -81.25
CA GLU A 537 77.47 84.89 -81.59
C GLU A 537 76.99 84.33 -80.22
N VAL A 538 75.70 84.43 -79.81
CA VAL A 538 74.69 83.33 -79.87
C VAL A 538 74.98 82.24 -78.79
N VAL A 539 74.07 81.73 -77.96
CA VAL A 539 72.61 81.53 -78.03
C VAL A 539 72.15 80.84 -76.72
N LYS A 540 70.92 81.08 -76.21
CA LYS A 540 69.73 80.16 -76.24
C LYS A 540 69.97 78.79 -75.56
N GLU A 541 69.04 78.09 -74.90
CA GLU A 541 67.58 78.07 -74.73
C GLU A 541 67.28 76.66 -74.13
N VAL A 542 66.00 76.29 -73.97
CA VAL A 542 65.50 74.87 -74.03
C VAL A 542 65.70 74.00 -72.76
N VAL A 543 64.79 73.14 -72.25
CA VAL A 543 63.40 72.72 -72.53
C VAL A 543 62.87 71.89 -71.34
N VAL A 544 61.58 72.05 -71.05
CA VAL A 544 60.49 71.09 -70.71
C VAL A 544 60.82 69.61 -70.34
N HIS A 545 60.17 69.03 -69.33
CA HIS A 545 59.14 67.95 -69.48
C HIS A 545 58.53 67.35 -68.20
N LYS A 546 57.24 67.00 -68.37
CA LYS A 546 56.25 66.23 -67.58
C LYS A 546 56.72 64.88 -67.03
N ALA A 547 56.07 64.42 -65.96
CA ALA A 547 55.44 63.08 -65.87
C ALA A 547 54.45 62.96 -64.68
N GLN A 548 53.48 62.05 -64.79
CA GLN A 548 52.38 61.77 -63.87
C GLN A 548 52.60 60.50 -63.01
N SER A 549 51.88 60.49 -61.88
CA SER A 549 51.25 59.36 -61.13
C SER A 549 52.10 58.39 -60.30
N SER A 550 51.74 58.26 -59.02
CA SER A 550 51.10 57.06 -58.43
C SER A 550 51.08 57.13 -56.89
N ASN A 551 49.90 56.96 -56.30
CA ASN A 551 49.60 57.01 -54.86
C ASN A 551 50.21 55.84 -54.08
N ASN A 552 51.43 56.01 -53.57
CA ASN A 552 51.97 55.21 -52.43
C ASN A 552 52.84 56.05 -51.48
N ASP A 553 52.73 57.37 -51.57
CA ASP A 553 53.61 58.30 -50.85
C ASP A 553 53.02 58.81 -49.53
N LEU A 554 51.72 58.68 -49.25
CA LEU A 554 51.12 59.33 -48.06
C LEU A 554 51.58 58.73 -46.73
N ASP A 555 51.68 57.40 -46.58
CA ASP A 555 52.11 56.78 -45.32
C ASP A 555 53.63 56.90 -45.09
N LYS A 556 54.43 56.95 -46.16
CA LYS A 556 55.87 57.23 -46.07
C LYS A 556 56.17 58.70 -45.87
N GLU A 557 55.33 59.59 -46.41
CA GLU A 557 55.41 61.02 -46.18
C GLU A 557 54.97 61.39 -44.77
N ILE A 558 54.02 60.68 -44.15
CA ILE A 558 53.66 60.85 -42.73
C ILE A 558 54.82 60.44 -41.81
N GLU A 559 55.50 59.33 -42.09
CA GLU A 559 56.70 58.92 -41.33
C GLU A 559 57.88 59.89 -41.56
N ARG A 560 58.06 60.38 -42.80
CA ARG A 560 59.07 61.39 -43.16
C ARG A 560 58.78 62.74 -42.51
N LEU A 561 57.52 63.15 -42.44
CA LEU A 561 57.08 64.38 -41.78
C LEU A 561 57.19 64.28 -40.27
N ASN A 562 56.88 63.13 -39.65
CA ASN A 562 57.13 62.90 -38.21
C ASN A 562 58.62 62.95 -37.88
N GLN A 563 59.50 62.39 -38.74
CA GLN A 563 60.95 62.52 -38.57
C GLN A 563 61.46 63.94 -38.83
N GLN A 564 60.84 64.70 -39.75
CA GLN A 564 61.14 66.12 -39.94
C GLN A 564 60.66 66.99 -38.77
N VAL A 565 59.51 66.68 -38.16
CA VAL A 565 59.01 67.36 -36.96
C VAL A 565 59.94 67.10 -35.78
N ALA A 566 60.36 65.85 -35.55
CA ALA A 566 61.35 65.54 -34.51
C ALA A 566 62.69 66.27 -34.73
N LYS A 567 63.18 66.33 -35.99
CA LYS A 567 64.38 67.13 -36.34
C LYS A 567 64.19 68.63 -36.13
N LYS A 568 62.99 69.16 -36.39
CA LYS A 568 62.66 70.57 -36.20
C LYS A 568 62.47 70.92 -34.71
N GLU A 569 61.98 69.99 -33.89
CA GLU A 569 61.95 70.12 -32.43
C GLU A 569 63.37 70.15 -31.84
N GLU A 570 64.28 69.34 -32.39
CA GLU A 570 65.70 69.33 -32.01
C GLU A 570 66.41 70.63 -32.44
N GLU A 571 66.13 71.15 -33.65
CA GLU A 571 66.61 72.47 -34.10
C GLU A 571 66.04 73.62 -33.25
N ILE A 572 64.76 73.57 -32.87
CA ILE A 572 64.14 74.57 -31.97
C ILE A 572 64.78 74.50 -30.59
N HIS A 573 65.06 73.29 -30.07
CA HIS A 573 65.75 73.14 -28.80
C HIS A 573 67.18 73.68 -28.86
N LEU A 574 67.90 73.43 -29.96
CA LEU A 574 69.23 73.99 -30.19
C LEU A 574 69.21 75.52 -30.33
N LEU A 575 68.21 76.08 -31.02
CA LEU A 575 68.02 77.52 -31.15
C LEU A 575 67.65 78.16 -29.81
N GLN A 576 66.82 77.51 -28.98
CA GLN A 576 66.52 77.97 -27.63
C GLN A 576 67.76 77.95 -26.73
N LEU A 577 68.58 76.90 -26.81
CA LEU A 577 69.88 76.82 -26.12
C LEU A 577 70.86 77.90 -26.61
N THR A 578 70.87 78.17 -27.92
CA THR A 578 71.75 79.19 -28.52
C THR A 578 71.32 80.59 -28.13
N VAL A 579 70.02 80.90 -28.19
CA VAL A 579 69.47 82.18 -27.73
C VAL A 579 69.66 82.35 -26.22
N HIS A 580 69.46 81.31 -25.43
CA HIS A 580 69.70 81.37 -23.98
C HIS A 580 71.18 81.62 -23.67
N ARG A 581 72.09 80.96 -24.39
CA ARG A 581 73.53 81.17 -24.27
C ARG A 581 73.94 82.59 -24.70
N GLU A 582 73.47 83.08 -25.84
CA GLU A 582 73.75 84.44 -26.30
C GLU A 582 73.15 85.49 -25.35
N CYS A 583 71.97 85.23 -24.79
CA CYS A 583 71.35 86.09 -23.79
C CYS A 583 72.18 86.11 -22.51
N MET A 584 72.69 84.96 -22.04
CA MET A 584 73.60 84.87 -20.90
C MET A 584 74.96 85.53 -21.16
N GLU A 585 75.51 85.38 -22.37
CA GLU A 585 76.77 86.03 -22.76
C GLU A 585 76.60 87.54 -22.89
N ARG A 586 75.50 88.04 -23.46
CA ARG A 586 75.15 89.46 -23.48
C ARG A 586 74.83 89.99 -22.09
N THR A 587 74.16 89.23 -21.24
CA THR A 587 73.90 89.62 -19.84
C THR A 587 75.21 89.67 -19.06
N SER A 588 76.10 88.70 -19.23
CA SER A 588 77.45 88.71 -18.66
C SER A 588 78.30 89.86 -19.22
N MET A 589 78.17 90.21 -20.50
CA MET A 589 78.84 91.36 -21.11
C MET A 589 78.28 92.67 -20.56
N LEU A 590 76.96 92.79 -20.41
CA LEU A 590 76.30 93.94 -19.79
C LEU A 590 76.65 94.06 -18.30
N GLU A 591 76.80 92.95 -17.59
CA GLU A 591 77.27 92.90 -16.20
C GLU A 591 78.75 93.29 -16.09
N LYS A 592 79.59 92.86 -17.05
CA LYS A 592 80.99 93.29 -17.19
C LYS A 592 81.11 94.77 -17.55
N MET A 593 80.22 95.29 -18.40
CA MET A 593 80.17 96.71 -18.75
C MET A 593 79.61 97.57 -17.61
N ARG A 594 78.68 97.05 -16.81
CA ARG A 594 78.20 97.67 -15.55
C ARG A 594 79.28 97.68 -14.47
N SER A 595 79.94 96.56 -14.23
CA SER A 595 81.07 96.47 -13.27
C SER A 595 82.31 97.26 -13.72
N ALA A 596 82.50 97.49 -15.02
CA ALA A 596 83.50 98.39 -15.57
C ALA A 596 83.08 99.88 -15.61
N LYS A 597 81.89 100.25 -15.09
CA LYS A 597 81.31 101.61 -15.09
C LYS A 597 81.14 102.25 -16.48
N ILE A 598 80.97 101.44 -17.52
CA ILE A 598 80.77 101.91 -18.91
C ILE A 598 79.29 102.21 -19.19
N LEU A 599 78.36 101.60 -18.43
CA LEU A 599 76.92 101.79 -18.59
C LEU A 599 76.27 102.35 -17.29
N PRO A 600 75.31 103.29 -17.38
CA PRO A 600 74.64 103.86 -16.20
C PRO A 600 73.70 102.86 -15.50
N ASP A 601 73.69 102.88 -14.16
CA ASP A 601 72.79 102.08 -13.35
C ASP A 601 71.34 102.60 -13.44
N LEU A 602 70.44 101.80 -14.01
CA LEU A 602 69.00 102.06 -13.99
C LEU A 602 68.39 101.52 -12.69
N ILE A 603 67.92 102.46 -11.87
CA ILE A 603 67.04 102.25 -10.73
C ILE A 603 65.61 102.06 -11.25
N THR A 604 64.99 100.93 -10.97
CA THR A 604 63.53 100.80 -11.02
C THR A 604 62.99 100.15 -9.76
N THR A 605 62.34 101.00 -8.99
CA THR A 605 61.40 100.79 -7.88
C THR A 605 60.23 99.88 -8.28
N GLY A 606 59.85 98.96 -7.41
CA GLY A 606 58.61 98.20 -7.51
C GLY A 606 58.35 97.40 -6.23
N ASP A 607 57.25 97.70 -5.57
CA ASP A 607 56.86 97.30 -4.23
C ASP A 607 56.76 95.79 -3.96
N ASN A 608 56.93 95.50 -2.66
CA ASN A 608 56.95 94.21 -1.99
C ASN A 608 55.69 93.33 -2.18
N ILE A 609 55.93 92.05 -2.46
CA ILE A 609 55.15 90.93 -1.89
C ILE A 609 56.16 89.98 -1.24
N PRO A 610 56.03 89.61 0.04
CA PRO A 610 56.93 88.65 0.66
C PRO A 610 56.52 87.22 0.33
N PHE A 611 57.47 86.48 -0.23
CA PHE A 611 57.55 85.03 -0.19
C PHE A 611 58.41 84.62 1.02
N ASN A 612 57.97 83.60 1.78
CA ASN A 612 58.83 82.70 2.55
C ASN A 612 58.09 81.35 2.57
N ARG A 613 58.47 80.37 1.74
CA ARG A 613 59.59 79.41 1.87
C ARG A 613 59.48 78.54 3.14
N ASN A 614 59.15 77.27 2.95
CA ASN A 614 59.96 76.17 3.45
C ASN A 614 59.69 74.88 2.64
N GLU A 615 60.79 74.42 2.02
CA GLU A 615 61.04 73.07 1.54
C GLU A 615 61.14 72.12 2.74
N VAL A 616 60.65 70.88 2.61
CA VAL A 616 61.37 69.66 3.05
C VAL A 616 60.95 68.50 2.13
N GLU A 617 61.95 67.95 1.44
CA GLU A 617 62.00 66.68 0.71
C GLU A 617 61.54 65.52 1.61
N SER A 618 60.93 64.42 1.16
CA SER A 618 61.57 63.37 0.35
C SER A 618 60.61 62.18 0.23
N ASP A 619 60.58 61.60 -0.97
CA ASP A 619 60.00 60.30 -1.37
C ASP A 619 60.81 59.13 -0.73
N PRO A 620 60.51 57.80 -0.90
CA PRO A 620 59.41 57.18 -1.66
C PRO A 620 58.77 55.88 -1.08
N SER A 621 57.70 55.47 -1.77
CA SER A 621 57.27 54.07 -2.05
C SER A 621 56.60 53.24 -0.94
N THR A 622 55.32 52.88 -1.12
CA THR A 622 54.85 51.57 -1.64
C THR A 622 53.32 51.39 -1.44
N ASP A 623 52.71 50.83 -2.48
CA ASP A 623 51.56 49.91 -2.50
C ASP A 623 50.16 50.21 -1.91
N GLU A 624 49.22 49.96 -2.82
CA GLU A 624 47.99 49.17 -2.66
C GLU A 624 46.88 49.57 -1.66
N SER A 625 45.82 50.05 -2.29
CA SER A 625 44.52 49.38 -2.30
C SER A 625 43.48 49.68 -1.21
N ARG A 626 42.32 50.12 -1.72
CA ARG A 626 40.96 49.64 -1.40
C ARG A 626 40.43 49.84 0.04
N SER A 627 39.71 50.95 0.18
CA SER A 627 38.23 50.95 0.29
C SER A 627 37.57 49.59 0.58
N GLY A 628 37.03 49.46 1.79
CA GLY A 628 36.19 48.35 2.22
C GLY A 628 35.25 48.77 3.35
N LEU A 629 34.22 49.52 3.01
CA LEU A 629 33.06 49.76 3.90
C LEU A 629 32.32 48.43 4.10
N ALA A 630 32.12 48.12 5.38
CA ALA A 630 31.54 46.88 5.89
C ALA A 630 30.13 46.61 5.36
N SER A 631 29.90 45.37 4.91
CA SER A 631 28.60 44.85 4.48
C SER A 631 28.02 43.89 5.54
N PHE A 632 26.73 44.06 5.76
CA PHE A 632 25.85 43.56 6.82
C PHE A 632 25.56 42.04 6.81
N TYR A 633 26.41 41.21 6.21
CA TYR A 633 26.20 39.74 6.11
C TYR A 633 27.28 38.88 6.78
N GLU A 634 27.92 39.42 7.81
CA GLU A 634 28.90 38.71 8.66
C GLU A 634 28.31 38.31 10.02
N LYS A 635 27.03 37.91 10.08
CA LYS A 635 26.34 37.53 11.33
C LYS A 635 25.51 36.25 11.35
N LEU A 636 25.51 35.41 10.31
CA LEU A 636 24.76 34.13 10.38
C LEU A 636 25.43 32.98 9.61
N ARG A 637 26.48 32.37 10.17
CA ARG A 637 26.75 30.92 10.09
C ARG A 637 28.00 30.55 10.89
N LYS A 638 27.80 29.96 12.07
CA LYS A 638 28.62 28.89 12.68
C LYS A 638 28.02 28.51 14.04
N LYS A 639 26.97 27.67 14.04
CA LYS A 639 26.62 26.81 15.19
C LYS A 639 27.25 25.44 14.96
N LYS A 640 28.06 25.00 15.92
CA LYS A 640 28.63 23.65 16.05
C LYS A 640 27.53 22.58 16.17
N PRO A 641 27.76 21.34 15.73
CA PRO A 641 27.18 20.18 16.39
C PRO A 641 28.09 19.75 17.55
N ARG A 642 27.51 19.62 18.75
CA ARG A 642 28.12 18.94 19.90
C ARG A 642 27.93 17.43 19.70
N ALA A 643 29.03 16.69 19.69
CA ALA A 643 29.03 15.27 19.98
C ALA A 643 28.70 15.05 21.46
N LYS A 644 27.83 14.09 21.77
CA LYS A 644 27.77 13.42 23.08
C LYS A 644 27.97 11.93 22.86
N LYS A 645 28.85 11.39 23.69
CA LYS A 645 29.23 9.99 23.82
C LYS A 645 28.12 9.18 24.49
N SER A 646 28.19 7.87 24.24
CA SER A 646 27.64 6.75 24.99
C SER A 646 27.74 6.85 26.52
N ALA A 647 26.72 6.36 27.23
CA ALA A 647 26.82 5.30 28.26
C ALA A 647 25.42 4.95 28.81
N TRP A 648 25.16 3.64 28.93
CA TRP A 648 24.00 2.91 29.49
C TRP A 648 22.73 2.84 28.64
#